data_AF-A0A416NT94-F1
#
_entry.id   AF-A0A416NT94-F1
#
_cell.length_a   1.000
_cell.length_b   1.000
_cell.length_c   1.000
_cell.angle_alpha   90.00
_cell.angle_beta   90.00
_cell.angle_gamma   90.00
#
_symmetry.space_group_name_H-M   'P 1'
#
loop_
_entity.id
_entity.type
_entity.pdbx_description
1 polymer ?
#
loop_
_entity_poly.entity_id
_entity_poly.type
_entity_poly.pdbx_seq_one_letter_code
_entity_poly.pdbx_strand_id
1 'polypeptide(L)'
;MNSRTLWNDNWYFAKTALGVNWEDRQIWEAKMQPVDLPHDWLIYDTKNLYEDSIGWYRKNFAYAPDKTGNDDRVILRFEGVYMDSSIYVNGEHLGDWKYGYSTFDWDITDALHEGENEIVLRVVFQAPNSRWYSGAGIYRNVWMIRLPETHIPLDGIYTSSVETNKGYDLTIDTELEWGTDSGNYELEYCLRDTDNSKSPIETETSELFRVKQPLTCGQNKISMTIPVDNPRKWDITDPYLYDLQVCLWREQETNSRELCQQEHFRIGFRTIQFDPDRGFLLNGRKIRLNGTCDHHDLGALGAAFHKEAMRRKFKLMRSMGVNALRTSHNMPAVEVMELADEMGFLVLSEAFDMWEMAKNPYDYARFFKDWMEKDVRSWIRRDRNHPCIIMWSIGNEIPDTHADAHGQEITGSLIAAVRKWDYRNVAPVTIGSNYMPWENAQKCADIVKLAGYNYAEKYYEEHHKKYPDWIIYGSETSSVVQSRGIYHFPLDRATLIEADEQCSALGNSTTSWAAKNTEYCIIMDRDTPYSCGQFIWTAIDYIGEPTPYQTKNSYFGQMDTAGFPKDSYYLFRAEWTDVKKDPMIHVYPYWDFNPGQQVDVRITSNAPEVELFVNGVSQGRRQIDHQKGIVLQPSWKVPYVPGSICAVAYDESGREIARQERHSFGNTDHYVLKANKTTLCADGEDMIFLEIAAEDKDGHPVENASDYVRVTAEGAGRLVGLDNGDSTDYDAYKGTVRKLFQGKLLAMIAAKTIPGEIRVTVEDAWTATASMTDETVTGTAAAVVETSDNTAAAGHRTATVTLHAIEAQIRPGICATEENREYPPAFVEPGFVPVRKLELSAAATTLTPENPSVLLHTCIYPMEATDRKLLWSITDATGIPSPIAKPEELPDGEGIRITGISDGSFQVRCMSRNGTPSVKMISQLEFQVEGMGQTFRSPYEPVTAISYDTSFGGDVSRGVENSAGTDKAQPTGLVYRSMDFGEFGSDEITLAIFANDNDPHRIQIWEGEPGENASGFGETGELVGEVTYQKPGIWEVFQPETFTLSRRLKGVANMTIVSEDKFFLKEFHFTKQEKAYARLSALTDGVTYGDSFVRTADAIEQIGNNVSLEFSDMDFGTDASDSIVICGRTPLQHNTIQLRFSNGETQVLPFPHSGEYREMRFPIQKVTGEQKVTFVFLPGCNFDFKWFRFEKSGLEE
;
A
#
# COMPACT_ATOMS: atom_id res chain seq x y z
N MET A 1 3.13 26.44 42.37
CA MET A 1 2.21 26.20 41.25
C MET A 1 2.89 25.23 40.30
N ASN A 2 2.18 24.21 39.80
CA ASN A 2 2.72 23.28 38.80
C ASN A 2 3.25 23.99 37.55
N SER A 3 4.20 23.37 36.86
CA SER A 3 4.68 23.84 35.56
C SER A 3 4.74 22.69 34.56
N ARG A 4 4.37 22.95 33.32
CA ARG A 4 4.50 22.02 32.19
C ARG A 4 5.21 22.75 31.06
N THR A 5 6.42 22.32 30.74
CA THR A 5 7.29 22.96 29.76
C THR A 5 7.55 21.99 28.62
N LEU A 6 7.34 22.43 27.37
CA LEU A 6 7.77 21.65 26.21
C LEU A 6 9.28 21.49 26.28
N TRP A 7 9.80 20.32 25.97
CA TRP A 7 11.19 19.99 26.23
C TRP A 7 11.91 19.44 24.99
N ASN A 8 11.49 19.89 23.81
CA ASN A 8 11.97 19.42 22.52
C ASN A 8 13.29 20.05 22.06
N ASP A 9 13.69 21.17 22.65
CA ASP A 9 14.92 21.89 22.30
C ASP A 9 16.20 21.19 22.81
N ASN A 10 17.37 21.54 22.25
CA ASN A 10 18.69 21.19 22.81
C ASN A 10 18.97 19.68 23.01
N TRP A 11 18.39 18.81 22.19
CA TRP A 11 18.72 17.39 22.16
C TRP A 11 19.88 17.09 21.21
N TYR A 12 20.60 16.00 21.50
CA TYR A 12 21.60 15.41 20.63
C TYR A 12 21.20 13.98 20.28
N PHE A 13 21.53 13.54 19.09
CA PHE A 13 21.24 12.22 18.57
C PHE A 13 22.48 11.53 18.00
N ALA A 14 22.59 10.22 18.22
CA ALA A 14 23.53 9.35 17.55
C ALA A 14 22.85 8.05 17.12
N LYS A 15 23.13 7.59 15.89
CA LYS A 15 22.72 6.27 15.39
C LYS A 15 23.88 5.27 15.46
N THR A 16 23.63 4.09 16.03
CA THR A 16 24.59 2.98 16.06
C THR A 16 23.96 1.68 15.55
N ALA A 17 24.78 0.68 15.26
CA ALA A 17 24.30 -0.66 14.96
C ALA A 17 23.63 -1.31 16.19
N LEU A 18 22.87 -2.37 15.97
CA LEU A 18 22.37 -3.24 17.03
C LEU A 18 23.51 -3.82 17.88
N GLY A 19 23.22 -4.13 19.14
CA GLY A 19 24.17 -4.74 20.08
C GLY A 19 25.12 -3.77 20.80
N VAL A 20 25.13 -2.48 20.43
CA VAL A 20 25.81 -1.43 21.20
C VAL A 20 25.03 -1.17 22.49
N ASN A 21 25.69 -1.34 23.63
CA ASN A 21 25.07 -1.21 24.96
C ASN A 21 25.44 0.12 25.64
N TRP A 22 24.86 0.35 26.82
CA TRP A 22 25.14 1.54 27.62
C TRP A 22 26.64 1.65 27.95
N GLU A 23 27.30 0.52 28.23
CA GLU A 23 28.72 0.41 28.57
C GLU A 23 29.63 0.83 27.42
N ASP A 24 29.15 0.77 26.17
CA ASP A 24 29.87 1.16 24.95
C ASP A 24 29.78 2.67 24.67
N ARG A 25 29.57 3.47 25.73
CA ARG A 25 29.30 4.91 25.70
C ARG A 25 30.17 5.72 24.74
N GLN A 26 31.45 5.41 24.67
CA GLN A 26 32.41 6.09 23.80
C GLN A 26 32.04 6.01 22.31
N ILE A 27 31.36 4.94 21.87
CA ILE A 27 30.98 4.72 20.48
C ILE A 27 29.89 5.70 20.04
N TRP A 28 28.82 5.84 20.84
CA TRP A 28 27.70 6.70 20.48
C TRP A 28 27.98 8.16 20.82
N GLU A 29 28.73 8.48 21.89
CA GLU A 29 29.10 9.86 22.21
C GLU A 29 29.91 10.53 21.10
N ALA A 30 30.80 9.77 20.45
CA ALA A 30 31.61 10.26 19.34
C ALA A 30 30.79 10.62 18.09
N LYS A 31 29.54 10.15 18.00
CA LYS A 31 28.63 10.35 16.86
C LYS A 31 27.50 11.34 17.14
N MET A 32 27.40 11.87 18.36
CA MET A 32 26.31 12.76 18.77
C MET A 32 26.29 14.04 17.94
N GLN A 33 25.13 14.40 17.40
CA GLN A 33 24.86 15.63 16.67
C GLN A 33 23.58 16.30 17.19
N PRO A 34 23.44 17.63 17.14
CA PRO A 34 22.19 18.30 17.50
C PRO A 34 21.01 17.77 16.67
N VAL A 35 19.83 17.70 17.28
CA VAL A 35 18.61 17.22 16.63
C VAL A 35 17.40 18.02 17.12
N ASP A 36 16.43 18.24 16.22
CA ASP A 36 15.12 18.78 16.56
C ASP A 36 14.19 17.66 17.00
N LEU A 37 13.41 17.86 18.07
CA LEU A 37 12.27 17.01 18.39
C LEU A 37 10.95 17.69 18.00
N PRO A 38 9.94 16.93 17.55
CA PRO A 38 9.94 15.47 17.38
C PRO A 38 10.85 14.98 16.23
N HIS A 39 11.41 13.79 16.35
CA HIS A 39 12.42 13.24 15.44
C HIS A 39 12.11 11.81 14.99
N ASP A 40 12.17 11.60 13.68
CA ASP A 40 12.19 10.29 13.03
C ASP A 40 13.49 10.15 12.24
N TRP A 41 14.40 9.27 12.66
CA TRP A 41 15.72 9.20 12.01
C TRP A 41 15.72 8.40 10.70
N LEU A 42 14.69 7.59 10.45
CA LEU A 42 14.63 6.72 9.26
C LEU A 42 14.20 7.50 8.01
N ILE A 43 13.39 8.55 8.16
CA ILE A 43 12.84 9.32 7.02
C ILE A 43 13.90 10.01 6.16
N TYR A 44 15.11 10.21 6.71
CA TYR A 44 16.23 10.86 6.03
C TYR A 44 16.89 9.98 4.95
N ASP A 45 16.65 8.67 4.94
CA ASP A 45 17.15 7.74 3.92
C ASP A 45 16.01 6.94 3.29
N THR A 46 15.42 7.49 2.22
CA THR A 46 14.31 6.86 1.49
C THR A 46 14.67 5.49 0.89
N LYS A 47 15.97 5.17 0.72
CA LYS A 47 16.42 3.85 0.24
C LYS A 47 16.51 2.81 1.36
N ASN A 48 16.46 3.21 2.62
CA ASN A 48 16.66 2.34 3.77
C ASN A 48 15.77 2.71 4.97
N LEU A 49 14.46 2.82 4.72
CA LEU A 49 13.44 3.22 5.70
C LEU A 49 13.21 2.21 6.85
N TYR A 50 13.91 1.07 6.84
CA TYR A 50 13.78 -0.01 7.83
C TYR A 50 15.15 -0.46 8.38
N GLU A 51 16.13 0.45 8.43
CA GLU A 51 17.49 0.13 8.90
C GLU A 51 17.54 -0.27 10.38
N ASP A 52 17.96 -1.51 10.63
CA ASP A 52 18.31 -2.02 11.96
C ASP A 52 19.33 -1.13 12.67
N SER A 53 18.91 -0.50 13.78
CA SER A 53 19.73 0.49 14.46
C SER A 53 19.30 0.75 15.91
N ILE A 54 20.20 1.37 16.67
CA ILE A 54 19.92 1.94 17.98
C ILE A 54 20.08 3.46 17.88
N GLY A 55 19.04 4.19 18.27
CA GLY A 55 19.06 5.63 18.44
C GLY A 55 19.39 6.00 19.88
N TRP A 56 20.37 6.88 20.07
CA TRP A 56 20.74 7.44 21.36
C TRP A 56 20.40 8.92 21.37
N TYR A 57 19.51 9.33 22.26
CA TYR A 57 19.19 10.73 22.48
C TYR A 57 19.81 11.20 23.78
N ARG A 58 20.44 12.37 23.79
CA ARG A 58 21.03 12.97 24.99
C ARG A 58 20.59 14.42 25.15
N LYS A 59 20.22 14.80 26.36
CA LYS A 59 20.02 16.21 26.76
C LYS A 59 20.73 16.48 28.07
N ASN A 60 21.50 17.57 28.07
CA ASN A 60 22.09 18.14 29.29
C ASN A 60 21.28 19.36 29.69
N PHE A 61 21.04 19.52 30.99
CA PHE A 61 20.32 20.67 31.51
C PHE A 61 20.69 20.99 32.94
N ALA A 62 20.59 22.26 33.30
CA ALA A 62 20.73 22.71 34.67
C ALA A 62 19.39 22.56 35.42
N TYR A 63 19.38 21.79 36.49
CA TYR A 63 18.28 21.68 37.43
C TYR A 63 18.54 22.55 38.66
N ALA A 64 17.57 23.40 38.99
CA ALA A 64 17.52 24.10 40.26
C ALA A 64 16.24 23.68 40.99
N PRO A 65 16.34 23.12 42.21
CA PRO A 65 15.18 22.86 43.05
C PRO A 65 14.54 24.20 43.46
N ASP A 66 13.21 24.22 43.55
CA ASP A 66 12.52 25.40 44.05
C ASP A 66 12.87 25.60 45.55
N LYS A 67 13.44 26.76 45.87
CA LYS A 67 13.91 27.11 47.23
C LYS A 67 12.78 27.52 48.18
N THR A 68 11.52 27.52 47.72
CA THR A 68 10.35 27.88 48.52
C THR A 68 9.87 26.78 49.47
N GLY A 69 10.43 25.56 49.39
CA GLY A 69 10.07 24.45 50.29
C GLY A 69 8.69 23.85 50.02
N ASN A 70 8.16 24.06 48.82
CA ASN A 70 7.03 23.33 48.26
C ASN A 70 7.62 22.22 47.38
N ASP A 71 7.81 21.04 47.94
CA ASP A 71 8.69 20.01 47.39
C ASP A 71 8.20 19.47 46.02
N ASP A 72 8.99 19.73 44.97
CA ASP A 72 8.65 19.55 43.55
C ASP A 72 9.01 18.13 43.05
N ARG A 73 8.00 17.32 42.71
CA ARG A 73 8.14 16.13 41.86
C ARG A 73 8.47 16.58 40.44
N VAL A 74 9.52 16.03 39.85
CA VAL A 74 9.96 16.32 38.48
C VAL A 74 9.69 15.10 37.61
N ILE A 75 8.78 15.25 36.66
CA ILE A 75 8.32 14.19 35.77
C ILE A 75 8.72 14.51 34.33
N LEU A 76 9.27 13.52 33.64
CA LEU A 76 9.40 13.53 32.19
C LEU A 76 8.29 12.74 31.55
N ARG A 77 7.52 13.39 30.69
CA ARG A 77 6.47 12.77 29.88
C ARG A 77 6.92 12.66 28.43
N PHE A 78 6.94 11.44 27.91
CA PHE A 78 7.15 11.15 26.49
C PHE A 78 5.81 10.76 25.87
N GLU A 79 5.36 11.50 24.85
CA GLU A 79 4.07 11.22 24.22
C GLU A 79 4.10 10.03 23.25
N GLY A 80 5.30 9.64 22.80
CA GLY A 80 5.55 8.46 21.98
C GLY A 80 7.02 8.34 21.59
N VAL A 81 7.57 7.14 21.73
CA VAL A 81 8.94 6.79 21.35
C VAL A 81 8.91 5.43 20.66
N TYR A 82 9.26 5.37 19.39
CA TYR A 82 9.24 4.12 18.63
C TYR A 82 10.64 3.52 18.47
N MET A 83 10.96 2.34 19.02
CA MET A 83 10.29 1.66 20.14
C MET A 83 11.33 1.00 21.07
N ASP A 84 10.89 0.20 22.04
CA ASP A 84 11.77 -0.52 23.00
C ASP A 84 12.85 0.40 23.60
N SER A 85 12.37 1.36 24.38
CA SER A 85 13.19 2.43 24.93
C SER A 85 13.65 2.15 26.37
N SER A 86 14.82 2.68 26.71
CA SER A 86 15.41 2.65 28.06
C SER A 86 15.93 4.05 28.41
N ILE A 87 15.60 4.54 29.60
CA ILE A 87 15.99 5.88 30.07
C ILE A 87 17.07 5.80 31.15
N TYR A 88 18.05 6.70 31.03
CA TYR A 88 19.12 6.88 32.00
C TYR A 88 19.17 8.34 32.44
N VAL A 89 19.26 8.58 33.75
CA VAL A 89 19.45 9.93 34.33
C VAL A 89 20.71 9.91 35.17
N ASN A 90 21.66 10.80 34.86
CA ASN A 90 22.97 10.85 35.51
C ASN A 90 23.72 9.50 35.55
N GLY A 91 23.47 8.67 34.54
CA GLY A 91 24.05 7.33 34.39
C GLY A 91 23.33 6.20 35.14
N GLU A 92 22.29 6.50 35.91
CA GLU A 92 21.40 5.51 36.53
C GLU A 92 20.28 5.10 35.56
N HIS A 93 20.04 3.80 35.40
CA HIS A 93 18.92 3.27 34.61
C HIS A 93 17.64 3.32 35.44
N LEU A 94 16.66 4.12 35.01
CA LEU A 94 15.38 4.24 35.74
C LEU A 94 14.35 3.20 35.28
N GLY A 95 14.44 2.75 34.03
CA GLY A 95 13.59 1.69 33.53
C GLY A 95 13.40 1.72 32.01
N ASP A 96 12.43 0.92 31.57
CA ASP A 96 12.15 0.68 30.16
C ASP A 96 10.69 1.03 29.81
N TRP A 97 10.44 1.35 28.55
CA TRP A 97 9.10 1.42 27.97
C TRP A 97 9.08 0.79 26.57
N LYS A 98 8.22 -0.22 26.38
CA LYS A 98 8.32 -1.15 25.23
C LYS A 98 7.46 -0.76 24.04
N TYR A 99 6.20 -0.35 24.27
CA TYR A 99 5.29 -0.01 23.18
C TYR A 99 5.61 1.36 22.58
N GLY A 100 5.51 1.45 21.25
CA GLY A 100 5.92 2.65 20.51
C GLY A 100 4.91 3.79 20.48
N TYR A 101 3.65 3.54 20.83
CA TYR A 101 2.54 4.47 20.56
C TYR A 101 1.83 5.00 21.80
N SER A 102 2.04 4.40 22.96
CA SER A 102 1.50 4.88 24.23
C SER A 102 2.33 6.02 24.81
N THR A 103 1.67 6.88 25.57
CA THR A 103 2.32 7.94 26.34
C THR A 103 2.83 7.38 27.67
N PHE A 104 4.00 7.82 28.14
CA PHE A 104 4.55 7.37 29.41
C PHE A 104 5.32 8.44 30.15
N ASP A 105 5.39 8.25 31.46
CA ASP A 105 5.92 9.22 32.41
C ASP A 105 7.01 8.58 33.27
N TRP A 106 8.11 9.30 33.49
CA TRP A 106 9.17 8.94 34.42
C TRP A 106 9.30 10.03 35.49
N ASP A 107 9.07 9.64 36.74
CA ASP A 107 9.44 10.48 37.87
C ASP A 107 10.95 10.41 38.08
N ILE A 108 11.64 11.51 37.79
CA ILE A 108 13.10 11.59 37.84
C ILE A 108 13.59 12.31 39.09
N THR A 109 12.69 12.66 40.01
CA THR A 109 12.97 13.52 41.17
C THR A 109 14.19 13.04 41.97
N ASP A 110 14.22 11.75 42.31
CA ASP A 110 15.26 11.16 43.16
C ASP A 110 16.59 10.96 42.45
N ALA A 111 16.60 10.97 41.11
CA ALA A 111 17.79 10.79 40.28
C ALA A 111 18.47 12.13 39.90
N LEU A 112 17.83 13.26 40.19
CA LEU A 112 18.34 14.59 39.89
C LEU A 112 19.26 15.12 40.99
N HIS A 113 20.25 15.91 40.57
CA HIS A 113 21.13 16.67 41.45
C HIS A 113 21.00 18.17 41.17
N GLU A 114 21.22 19.04 42.16
CA GLU A 114 21.30 20.49 41.93
C GLU A 114 22.48 20.80 40.99
N GLY A 115 22.23 21.57 39.92
CA GLY A 115 23.21 21.89 38.89
C GLY A 115 23.01 21.07 37.61
N GLU A 116 24.11 20.69 36.95
CA GLU A 116 24.07 19.99 35.66
C GLU A 116 23.60 18.54 35.81
N ASN A 117 22.69 18.14 34.93
CA ASN A 117 22.17 16.78 34.84
C ASN A 117 22.20 16.31 33.38
N GLU A 118 22.37 15.01 33.21
CA GLU A 118 22.32 14.34 31.91
C GLU A 118 21.15 13.38 31.84
N ILE A 119 20.43 13.42 30.72
CA ILE A 119 19.41 12.43 30.38
C ILE A 119 19.82 11.77 29.07
N VAL A 120 19.80 10.43 29.07
CA VAL A 120 20.01 9.63 27.87
C VAL A 120 18.83 8.70 27.66
N LEU A 121 18.28 8.70 26.45
CA LEU A 121 17.28 7.73 26.01
C LEU A 121 17.88 6.85 24.93
N ARG A 122 17.89 5.55 25.16
CA ARG A 122 18.25 4.51 24.19
C ARG A 122 16.97 3.98 23.55
N VAL A 123 16.93 3.89 22.22
CA VAL A 123 15.76 3.44 21.45
C VAL A 123 16.21 2.37 20.47
N VAL A 124 15.60 1.18 20.51
CA VAL A 124 15.98 0.05 19.65
C VAL A 124 15.00 -0.08 18.49
N PHE A 125 15.51 -0.02 17.27
CA PHE A 125 14.76 -0.35 16.06
C PHE A 125 15.35 -1.60 15.42
N GLN A 126 14.57 -2.68 15.40
CA GLN A 126 14.93 -3.93 14.75
C GLN A 126 13.76 -4.40 13.89
N ALA A 127 13.96 -4.47 12.58
CA ALA A 127 12.96 -4.86 11.61
C ALA A 127 13.02 -6.38 11.31
N PRO A 128 11.91 -7.00 10.88
CA PRO A 128 10.56 -6.44 10.81
C PRO A 128 9.86 -6.43 12.17
N ASN A 129 9.36 -5.26 12.59
CA ASN A 129 8.61 -5.01 13.84
C ASN A 129 7.25 -4.35 13.62
N SER A 130 6.88 -4.03 12.37
CA SER A 130 5.65 -3.35 11.97
C SER A 130 5.28 -3.77 10.55
N ARG A 131 3.99 -3.75 10.20
CA ARG A 131 3.51 -3.99 8.82
C ARG A 131 3.55 -2.71 7.96
N TRP A 132 3.40 -1.55 8.59
CA TRP A 132 3.50 -0.23 7.99
C TRP A 132 4.77 0.50 8.46
N TYR A 133 5.10 1.64 7.86
CA TYR A 133 6.19 2.49 8.35
C TYR A 133 5.89 3.08 9.73
N SER A 134 6.64 2.65 10.73
CA SER A 134 6.52 3.17 12.10
C SER A 134 7.27 4.49 12.32
N GLY A 135 8.30 4.74 11.50
CA GLY A 135 9.41 5.61 11.89
C GLY A 135 10.20 5.07 13.07
N ALA A 136 11.22 5.81 13.50
CA ALA A 136 11.99 5.47 14.70
C ALA A 136 12.53 6.71 15.42
N GLY A 137 12.38 6.74 16.75
CA GLY A 137 12.84 7.86 17.57
C GLY A 137 11.80 8.45 18.50
N ILE A 138 12.14 9.62 19.05
CA ILE A 138 11.23 10.44 19.87
C ILE A 138 10.35 11.24 18.90
N TYR A 139 9.40 10.55 18.27
CA TYR A 139 8.60 11.08 17.16
C TYR A 139 7.37 11.89 17.63
N ARG A 140 7.14 12.01 18.95
CA ARG A 140 6.16 12.93 19.56
C ARG A 140 6.81 13.78 20.65
N ASN A 141 6.06 14.75 21.18
CA ASN A 141 6.56 15.74 22.13
C ASN A 141 7.07 15.12 23.44
N VAL A 142 8.06 15.80 24.03
CA VAL A 142 8.56 15.55 25.38
C VAL A 142 8.20 16.73 26.28
N TRP A 143 7.74 16.46 27.49
CA TRP A 143 7.41 17.49 28.49
C TRP A 143 8.21 17.29 29.76
N MET A 144 8.72 18.40 30.30
CA MET A 144 9.19 18.49 31.68
C MET A 144 8.05 19.06 32.53
N ILE A 145 7.61 18.29 33.52
CA ILE A 145 6.48 18.63 34.40
C ILE A 145 6.99 18.71 35.83
N ARG A 146 6.67 19.81 36.53
CA ARG A 146 6.90 19.96 37.97
C ARG A 146 5.57 19.98 38.69
N LEU A 147 5.41 19.10 39.67
CA LEU A 147 4.21 18.97 40.50
C LEU A 147 4.59 19.11 41.98
N PRO A 148 3.75 19.73 42.82
CA PRO A 148 3.96 19.68 44.26
C PRO A 148 3.81 18.24 44.80
N GLU A 149 4.32 17.93 45.99
CA GLU A 149 4.11 16.61 46.62
C GLU A 149 2.63 16.21 46.71
N THR A 150 1.77 17.11 47.20
CA THR A 150 0.31 16.90 47.17
C THR A 150 -0.24 17.46 45.87
N HIS A 151 -0.66 16.58 44.97
CA HIS A 151 -1.00 16.94 43.60
C HIS A 151 -2.10 16.06 43.01
N ILE A 152 -2.65 16.50 41.89
CA ILE A 152 -3.49 15.72 40.99
C ILE A 152 -2.53 15.00 40.03
N PRO A 153 -2.52 13.66 40.00
CA PRO A 153 -1.63 12.91 39.11
C PRO A 153 -1.99 13.15 37.64
N LEU A 154 -1.02 12.93 36.76
CA LEU A 154 -1.23 13.06 35.31
C LEU A 154 -2.39 12.16 34.84
N ASP A 155 -3.22 12.72 33.97
CA ASP A 155 -4.44 12.10 33.44
C ASP A 155 -5.42 11.63 34.56
N GLY A 156 -5.30 12.23 35.76
CA GLY A 156 -6.07 11.93 36.97
C GLY A 156 -7.46 12.56 37.02
N ILE A 157 -7.84 13.34 36.01
CA ILE A 157 -9.17 13.96 35.91
C ILE A 157 -9.98 13.24 34.84
N TYR A 158 -11.21 12.90 35.17
CA TYR A 158 -12.12 12.19 34.29
C TYR A 158 -13.51 12.81 34.32
N THR A 159 -13.98 13.19 33.14
CA THR A 159 -15.27 13.82 32.93
C THR A 159 -16.22 12.87 32.22
N SER A 160 -17.49 12.91 32.63
CA SER A 160 -18.58 12.22 31.94
C SER A 160 -19.84 13.06 32.10
N SER A 161 -20.73 13.02 31.11
CA SER A 161 -21.97 13.80 31.14
C SER A 161 -23.17 12.94 30.77
N VAL A 162 -24.26 13.07 31.51
CA VAL A 162 -25.52 12.38 31.23
C VAL A 162 -26.58 13.42 30.89
N GLU A 163 -27.27 13.26 29.76
CA GLU A 163 -28.37 14.15 29.37
C GLU A 163 -29.57 13.97 30.31
N THR A 164 -30.16 15.08 30.74
CA THR A 164 -31.34 15.13 31.61
C THR A 164 -32.43 16.01 30.97
N ASN A 165 -33.61 16.03 31.58
CA ASN A 165 -34.72 16.88 31.10
C ASN A 165 -34.43 18.40 31.15
N LYS A 166 -33.36 18.84 31.82
CA LYS A 166 -33.00 20.26 32.01
C LYS A 166 -31.66 20.65 31.37
N GLY A 167 -30.93 19.71 30.78
CA GLY A 167 -29.57 19.93 30.30
C GLY A 167 -28.73 18.67 30.48
N TYR A 168 -27.58 18.79 31.15
CA TYR A 168 -26.68 17.67 31.44
C TYR A 168 -26.26 17.67 32.91
N ASP A 169 -26.09 16.48 33.49
CA ASP A 169 -25.33 16.32 34.71
C ASP A 169 -23.88 16.00 34.33
N LEU A 170 -22.95 16.92 34.62
CA LEU A 170 -21.51 16.75 34.42
C LEU A 170 -20.89 16.14 35.68
N THR A 171 -20.38 14.92 35.58
CA THR A 171 -19.61 14.29 36.64
C THR A 171 -18.11 14.45 36.37
N ILE A 172 -17.37 14.94 37.36
CA ILE A 172 -15.92 15.12 37.35
C ILE A 172 -15.32 14.29 38.49
N ASP A 173 -14.53 13.28 38.13
CA ASP A 173 -13.70 12.53 39.06
C ASP A 173 -12.28 13.10 39.06
N THR A 174 -11.74 13.35 40.25
CA THR A 174 -10.39 13.88 40.43
C THR A 174 -9.62 12.97 41.38
N GLU A 175 -8.53 12.39 40.89
CA GLU A 175 -7.57 11.64 41.69
C GLU A 175 -6.61 12.59 42.43
N LEU A 176 -6.08 12.15 43.58
CA LEU A 176 -5.16 12.92 44.41
C LEU A 176 -4.05 12.02 44.93
N GLU A 177 -2.81 12.49 44.81
CA GLU A 177 -1.66 11.96 45.51
C GLU A 177 -1.31 12.91 46.67
N TRP A 178 -1.12 12.34 47.86
CA TRP A 178 -0.88 13.10 49.08
C TRP A 178 0.61 13.08 49.44
N GLY A 179 1.16 14.26 49.68
CA GLY A 179 2.46 14.44 50.30
C GLY A 179 2.44 14.10 51.79
N THR A 180 3.56 14.36 52.45
CA THR A 180 3.68 14.12 53.91
C THR A 180 3.02 15.20 54.78
N ASP A 181 2.56 16.29 54.16
CA ASP A 181 1.91 17.43 54.81
C ASP A 181 0.46 17.13 55.29
N SER A 182 0.06 17.77 56.38
CA SER A 182 -1.28 17.67 56.99
C SER A 182 -2.16 18.92 56.77
N GLY A 183 -1.77 19.78 55.82
CA GLY A 183 -2.50 21.00 55.47
C GLY A 183 -3.93 20.75 54.96
N ASN A 184 -4.76 21.79 55.01
CA ASN A 184 -6.10 21.77 54.43
C ASN A 184 -6.01 22.10 52.94
N TYR A 185 -6.57 21.24 52.09
CA TYR A 185 -6.63 21.44 50.64
C TYR A 185 -8.09 21.56 50.16
N GLU A 186 -8.29 22.22 49.02
CA GLU A 186 -9.59 22.41 48.38
C GLU A 186 -9.45 22.26 46.86
N LEU A 187 -10.38 21.55 46.22
CA LEU A 187 -10.54 21.56 44.77
C LEU A 187 -11.52 22.65 44.36
N GLU A 188 -11.19 23.39 43.31
CA GLU A 188 -12.09 24.32 42.64
C GLU A 188 -12.28 23.91 41.18
N TYR A 189 -13.54 23.70 40.78
CA TYR A 189 -13.95 23.36 39.42
C TYR A 189 -14.60 24.58 38.79
N CYS A 190 -14.15 25.00 37.61
CA CYS A 190 -14.70 26.14 36.89
C CYS A 190 -14.92 25.76 35.41
N LEU A 191 -16.16 25.86 34.94
CA LEU A 191 -16.49 25.65 33.53
C LEU A 191 -16.83 26.99 32.87
N ARG A 192 -16.17 27.29 31.74
CA ARG A 192 -16.36 28.54 31.00
C ARG A 192 -16.78 28.28 29.57
N ASP A 193 -17.56 29.21 29.08
CA ASP A 193 -17.87 29.33 27.66
C ASP A 193 -16.62 29.82 26.89
N THR A 194 -16.36 29.24 25.72
CA THR A 194 -15.20 29.53 24.87
C THR A 194 -15.55 30.17 23.53
N ASP A 195 -16.75 30.75 23.34
CA ASP A 195 -17.27 31.28 22.05
C ASP A 195 -16.17 31.76 21.07
N ASN A 196 -15.72 30.82 20.22
CA ASN A 196 -14.59 30.99 19.31
C ASN A 196 -14.94 31.90 18.11
N SER A 197 -16.16 32.43 18.04
CA SER A 197 -16.60 33.32 16.96
C SER A 197 -16.15 34.78 17.13
N LYS A 198 -15.53 35.12 18.27
CA LYS A 198 -15.03 36.47 18.58
C LYS A 198 -13.51 36.48 18.67
N SER A 199 -12.90 37.55 18.15
CA SER A 199 -11.46 37.82 18.32
C SER A 199 -11.08 37.78 19.81
N PRO A 200 -9.89 37.27 20.19
CA PRO A 200 -9.45 37.15 21.60
C PRO A 200 -9.40 38.47 22.40
N ILE A 201 -9.63 39.61 21.74
CA ILE A 201 -9.67 40.94 22.35
C ILE A 201 -11.08 41.29 22.89
N GLU A 202 -12.15 40.55 22.51
CA GLU A 202 -13.55 40.84 22.89
C GLU A 202 -14.29 39.69 23.62
N THR A 203 -13.59 38.64 24.07
CA THR A 203 -14.20 37.54 24.82
C THR A 203 -14.51 37.91 26.27
N GLU A 204 -15.71 38.43 26.53
CA GLU A 204 -16.37 38.20 27.82
C GLU A 204 -16.68 36.69 27.91
N THR A 205 -15.77 35.91 28.48
CA THR A 205 -16.01 34.49 28.80
C THR A 205 -17.06 34.41 29.90
N SER A 206 -18.26 33.90 29.59
CA SER A 206 -19.28 33.67 30.62
C SER A 206 -18.98 32.38 31.39
N GLU A 207 -18.81 32.49 32.69
CA GLU A 207 -18.67 31.36 33.61
C GLU A 207 -20.03 30.63 33.76
N LEU A 208 -20.07 29.33 33.47
CA LEU A 208 -21.28 28.51 33.65
C LEU A 208 -21.43 28.07 35.11
N PHE A 209 -20.33 27.65 35.73
CA PHE A 209 -20.28 27.38 37.16
C PHE A 209 -18.87 27.54 37.73
N ARG A 210 -18.83 27.75 39.05
CA ARG A 210 -17.64 27.58 39.89
C ARG A 210 -18.03 26.88 41.19
N VAL A 211 -17.46 25.71 41.44
CA VAL A 211 -17.78 24.86 42.60
C VAL A 211 -16.52 24.56 43.38
N LYS A 212 -16.60 24.63 44.71
CA LYS A 212 -15.51 24.36 45.64
C LYS A 212 -15.78 23.12 46.46
N GLN A 213 -14.76 22.29 46.64
CA GLN A 213 -14.83 21.04 47.38
C GLN A 213 -13.64 20.92 48.33
N PRO A 214 -13.83 21.16 49.64
CA PRO A 214 -12.80 20.90 50.64
C PRO A 214 -12.40 19.42 50.66
N LEU A 215 -11.10 19.16 50.86
CA LEU A 215 -10.52 17.82 50.85
C LEU A 215 -10.23 17.36 52.28
N THR A 216 -10.40 16.05 52.52
CA THR A 216 -9.92 15.39 53.73
C THR A 216 -8.64 14.63 53.40
N CYS A 217 -7.58 14.81 54.20
CA CYS A 217 -6.31 14.10 54.03
C CYS A 217 -6.53 12.57 53.91
N GLY A 218 -5.86 11.95 52.92
CA GLY A 218 -6.01 10.52 52.59
C GLY A 218 -7.19 10.18 51.67
N GLN A 219 -8.00 11.16 51.26
CA GLN A 219 -8.97 10.98 50.18
C GLN A 219 -8.26 10.98 48.82
N ASN A 220 -8.03 9.80 48.24
CA ASN A 220 -7.28 9.67 46.98
C ASN A 220 -8.14 9.88 45.72
N LYS A 221 -9.46 10.05 45.88
CA LYS A 221 -10.39 10.29 44.78
C LYS A 221 -11.61 11.08 45.25
N ILE A 222 -11.98 12.11 44.49
CA ILE A 222 -13.17 12.94 44.67
C ILE A 222 -14.06 12.79 43.45
N SER A 223 -15.38 12.78 43.66
CA SER A 223 -16.37 12.69 42.58
C SER A 223 -17.43 13.77 42.78
N MET A 224 -17.51 14.72 41.86
CA MET A 224 -18.47 15.82 41.88
C MET A 224 -19.43 15.68 40.71
N THR A 225 -20.73 15.83 40.94
CA THR A 225 -21.74 15.93 39.88
C THR A 225 -22.38 17.31 39.92
N ILE A 226 -22.29 18.03 38.81
CA ILE A 226 -22.69 19.43 38.68
C ILE A 226 -23.70 19.54 37.54
N PRO A 227 -24.92 20.03 37.79
CA PRO A 227 -25.89 20.26 36.73
C PRO A 227 -25.45 21.43 35.84
N VAL A 228 -25.56 21.25 34.53
CA VAL A 228 -25.27 22.25 33.51
C VAL A 228 -26.54 22.46 32.69
N ASP A 229 -27.14 23.64 32.83
CA ASP A 229 -28.43 23.95 32.22
C ASP A 229 -28.26 24.23 30.72
N ASN A 230 -28.93 23.42 29.88
CA ASN A 230 -29.01 23.56 28.43
C ASN A 230 -27.71 23.99 27.70
N PRO A 231 -26.58 23.27 27.88
CA PRO A 231 -25.35 23.60 27.17
C PRO A 231 -25.50 23.37 25.66
N ARG A 232 -24.83 24.20 24.85
CA ARG A 232 -24.62 23.92 23.42
C ARG A 232 -23.89 22.58 23.27
N LYS A 233 -24.46 21.69 22.46
CA LYS A 233 -23.94 20.35 22.25
C LYS A 233 -22.76 20.36 21.27
N TRP A 234 -21.81 19.47 21.50
CA TRP A 234 -20.80 19.12 20.51
C TRP A 234 -21.44 18.25 19.42
N ASP A 235 -21.16 18.58 18.16
CA ASP A 235 -21.66 17.89 16.99
C ASP A 235 -20.65 17.95 15.84
N ILE A 236 -20.70 17.01 14.90
CA ILE A 236 -19.79 17.01 13.74
C ILE A 236 -19.95 18.26 12.86
N THR A 237 -21.10 18.93 12.89
CA THR A 237 -21.36 20.18 12.16
C THR A 237 -21.18 21.43 13.02
N ASP A 238 -21.13 21.26 14.33
CA ASP A 238 -20.99 22.32 15.33
C ASP A 238 -20.16 21.80 16.52
N PRO A 239 -18.83 21.67 16.38
CA PRO A 239 -17.97 21.02 17.35
C PRO A 239 -17.67 21.92 18.56
N TYR A 240 -18.71 22.27 19.30
CA TYR A 240 -18.61 23.20 20.42
C TYR A 240 -17.88 22.61 21.62
N LEU A 241 -16.92 23.35 22.17
CA LEU A 241 -16.11 22.96 23.31
C LEU A 241 -16.23 23.98 24.44
N TYR A 242 -16.13 23.52 25.68
CA TYR A 242 -16.05 24.34 26.88
C TYR A 242 -14.68 24.19 27.52
N ASP A 243 -14.22 25.22 28.23
CA ASP A 243 -12.99 25.19 29.01
C ASP A 243 -13.30 24.78 30.45
N LEU A 244 -12.81 23.61 30.85
CA LEU A 244 -12.90 23.13 32.23
C LEU A 244 -11.55 23.31 32.91
N GLN A 245 -11.54 24.19 33.91
CA GLN A 245 -10.40 24.45 34.78
C GLN A 245 -10.60 23.74 36.11
N VAL A 246 -9.58 23.01 36.56
CA VAL A 246 -9.55 22.36 37.88
C VAL A 246 -8.32 22.84 38.64
N CYS A 247 -8.54 23.45 39.80
CA CYS A 247 -7.49 24.02 40.64
C CYS A 247 -7.42 23.30 41.98
N LEU A 248 -6.21 22.94 42.40
CA LEU A 248 -5.90 22.47 43.74
C LEU A 248 -5.31 23.62 44.56
N TRP A 249 -6.01 23.99 45.63
CA TRP A 249 -5.64 25.06 46.54
C TRP A 249 -5.20 24.49 47.89
N ARG A 250 -4.21 25.13 48.52
CA ARG A 250 -3.82 24.90 49.92
C ARG A 250 -4.20 26.11 50.77
N GLU A 251 -4.85 25.90 51.90
CA GLU A 251 -5.09 26.95 52.88
C GLU A 251 -3.81 27.24 53.68
N GLN A 252 -3.51 28.51 53.89
CA GLN A 252 -2.41 28.95 54.74
C GLN A 252 -2.92 29.45 56.10
N GLU A 253 -2.06 29.42 57.13
CA GLU A 253 -2.36 29.87 58.51
C GLU A 253 -2.90 31.30 58.60
N THR A 254 -2.64 32.13 57.58
CA THR A 254 -3.06 33.54 57.49
C THR A 254 -4.48 33.74 56.93
N ASN A 255 -5.28 32.69 56.76
CA ASN A 255 -6.55 32.68 56.01
C ASN A 255 -6.40 33.11 54.52
N SER A 256 -5.19 33.00 53.96
CA SER A 256 -4.95 33.10 52.52
C SER A 256 -4.91 31.71 51.88
N ARG A 257 -5.07 31.64 50.56
CA ARG A 257 -5.02 30.40 49.78
C ARG A 257 -3.91 30.46 48.75
N GLU A 258 -3.18 29.37 48.58
CA GLU A 258 -2.11 29.19 47.62
C GLU A 258 -2.53 28.21 46.53
N LEU A 259 -2.29 28.55 45.26
CA LEU A 259 -2.58 27.68 44.13
C LEU A 259 -1.42 26.68 43.93
N CYS A 260 -1.68 25.42 44.29
CA CYS A 260 -0.69 24.35 44.19
C CYS A 260 -0.59 23.84 42.75
N GLN A 261 -1.73 23.53 42.15
CA GLN A 261 -1.81 22.98 40.80
C GLN A 261 -3.05 23.49 40.08
N GLN A 262 -2.92 23.66 38.77
CA GLN A 262 -4.00 24.01 37.88
C GLN A 262 -3.94 23.15 36.62
N GLU A 263 -5.05 22.53 36.28
CA GLU A 263 -5.24 21.75 35.07
C GLU A 263 -6.35 22.36 34.20
N HIS A 264 -6.19 22.22 32.89
CA HIS A 264 -7.12 22.72 31.88
C HIS A 264 -7.39 21.65 30.84
N PHE A 265 -8.66 21.43 30.50
CA PHE A 265 -9.07 20.57 29.39
C PHE A 265 -10.32 21.09 28.73
N ARG A 266 -10.42 20.82 27.43
CA ARG A 266 -11.61 21.12 26.65
C ARG A 266 -12.56 19.92 26.71
N ILE A 267 -13.83 20.19 26.98
CA ILE A 267 -14.88 19.16 27.05
C ILE A 267 -16.06 19.52 26.14
N GLY A 268 -16.81 18.52 25.69
CA GLY A 268 -18.02 18.71 24.88
C GLY A 268 -19.19 17.88 25.41
N PHE A 269 -20.40 18.45 25.35
CA PHE A 269 -21.63 17.77 25.73
C PHE A 269 -22.26 17.12 24.51
N ARG A 270 -22.41 15.79 24.52
CA ARG A 270 -23.05 15.03 23.44
C ARG A 270 -23.66 13.75 23.97
N THR A 271 -24.60 13.18 23.22
CA THR A 271 -25.06 11.80 23.46
C THR A 271 -24.73 10.94 22.27
N ILE A 272 -24.22 9.73 22.53
CA ILE A 272 -24.00 8.70 21.51
C ILE A 272 -24.87 7.49 21.84
N GLN A 273 -25.39 6.84 20.80
CA GLN A 273 -26.10 5.56 20.92
C GLN A 273 -25.73 4.67 19.74
N PHE A 274 -25.50 3.40 20.05
CA PHE A 274 -25.37 2.32 19.08
C PHE A 274 -26.60 1.41 19.19
N ASP A 275 -27.26 1.17 18.07
CA ASP A 275 -28.52 0.45 17.99
C ASP A 275 -28.43 -0.62 16.90
N PRO A 276 -28.72 -1.90 17.19
CA PRO A 276 -28.58 -2.99 16.22
C PRO A 276 -29.40 -2.83 14.94
N ASP A 277 -30.53 -2.12 14.98
CA ASP A 277 -31.43 -1.95 13.84
C ASP A 277 -31.27 -0.58 13.16
N ARG A 278 -30.83 0.43 13.91
CA ARG A 278 -30.75 1.82 13.44
C ARG A 278 -29.34 2.30 13.14
N GLY A 279 -28.31 1.59 13.59
CA GLY A 279 -26.89 1.96 13.46
C GLY A 279 -26.45 2.98 14.52
N PHE A 280 -25.65 3.96 14.11
CA PHE A 280 -25.10 4.99 15.02
C PHE A 280 -25.99 6.24 15.09
N LEU A 281 -26.16 6.76 16.31
CA LEU A 281 -26.87 8.01 16.57
C LEU A 281 -25.99 8.97 17.37
N LEU A 282 -25.93 10.21 16.88
CA LEU A 282 -25.33 11.35 17.57
C LEU A 282 -26.41 12.37 17.90
N ASN A 283 -26.52 12.76 19.17
CA ASN A 283 -27.52 13.73 19.65
C ASN A 283 -28.96 13.33 19.24
N GLY A 284 -29.27 12.03 19.25
CA GLY A 284 -30.57 11.44 18.87
C GLY A 284 -30.82 11.33 17.36
N ARG A 285 -29.92 11.83 16.51
CA ARG A 285 -30.02 11.78 15.04
C ARG A 285 -29.19 10.63 14.51
N LYS A 286 -29.75 9.86 13.58
CA LYS A 286 -28.99 8.83 12.85
C LYS A 286 -27.92 9.50 12.01
N ILE A 287 -26.67 9.08 12.17
CA ILE A 287 -25.52 9.53 11.40
C ILE A 287 -24.83 8.29 10.87
N ARG A 288 -24.52 8.28 9.58
CA ARG A 288 -23.67 7.24 8.99
C ARG A 288 -22.21 7.60 9.23
N LEU A 289 -21.41 6.63 9.67
CA LEU A 289 -19.96 6.78 9.77
C LEU A 289 -19.39 6.72 8.36
N ASN A 290 -19.12 7.89 7.80
CA ASN A 290 -18.35 8.05 6.56
C ASN A 290 -16.89 8.16 6.99
N GLY A 291 -16.34 7.01 7.38
CA GLY A 291 -15.07 6.92 8.06
C GLY A 291 -13.91 6.55 7.16
N THR A 292 -12.71 6.86 7.61
CA THR A 292 -11.45 6.43 6.99
C THR A 292 -10.50 5.88 8.04
N CYS A 293 -9.75 4.84 7.67
CA CYS A 293 -8.52 4.46 8.37
C CYS A 293 -7.39 5.44 8.01
N ASP A 294 -6.51 5.69 8.96
CA ASP A 294 -5.35 6.56 8.78
C ASP A 294 -4.16 6.08 9.63
N HIS A 295 -3.00 5.94 9.00
CA HIS A 295 -1.73 5.73 9.68
C HIS A 295 -1.14 7.06 10.19
N HIS A 296 -0.20 6.97 11.15
CA HIS A 296 0.30 8.14 11.89
C HIS A 296 1.35 8.97 11.15
N ASP A 297 1.93 8.47 10.06
CA ASP A 297 2.92 9.24 9.31
C ASP A 297 2.28 10.45 8.59
N LEU A 298 3.15 11.43 8.33
CA LEU A 298 2.80 12.70 7.71
C LEU A 298 3.57 12.88 6.37
N GLY A 299 3.70 11.79 5.60
CA GLY A 299 4.38 11.78 4.31
C GLY A 299 5.86 12.15 4.44
N ALA A 300 6.30 13.23 3.77
CA ALA A 300 7.70 13.68 3.81
C ALA A 300 8.25 14.05 5.20
N LEU A 301 7.39 14.25 6.21
CA LEU A 301 7.84 14.46 7.59
C LEU A 301 8.14 13.13 8.32
N GLY A 302 7.75 11.99 7.75
CA GLY A 302 7.84 10.69 8.38
C GLY A 302 6.91 10.61 9.59
N ALA A 303 7.38 9.95 10.65
CA ALA A 303 6.63 9.84 11.90
C ALA A 303 6.74 11.08 12.80
N ALA A 304 7.68 12.01 12.54
CA ALA A 304 7.86 13.20 13.37
C ALA A 304 6.56 14.04 13.38
N PHE A 305 5.84 13.97 14.49
CA PHE A 305 4.48 14.47 14.54
C PHE A 305 4.44 15.99 14.45
N HIS A 306 3.53 16.50 13.62
CA HIS A 306 3.37 17.94 13.41
C HIS A 306 1.90 18.33 13.33
N LYS A 307 1.43 19.17 14.27
CA LYS A 307 0.01 19.52 14.42
C LYS A 307 -0.60 20.16 13.18
N GLU A 308 0.10 21.09 12.52
CA GLU A 308 -0.45 21.74 11.31
C GLU A 308 -0.49 20.83 10.07
N ALA A 309 0.41 19.85 9.96
CA ALA A 309 0.33 18.83 8.91
C ALA A 309 -0.87 17.90 9.15
N MET A 310 -1.12 17.52 10.40
CA MET A 310 -2.31 16.76 10.75
C MET A 310 -3.60 17.57 10.55
N ARG A 311 -3.60 18.87 10.87
CA ARG A 311 -4.71 19.78 10.59
C ARG A 311 -5.01 19.86 9.09
N ARG A 312 -3.97 19.89 8.24
CA ARG A 312 -4.14 19.79 6.78
C ARG A 312 -4.77 18.46 6.40
N LYS A 313 -4.29 17.34 6.95
CA LYS A 313 -4.83 15.99 6.71
C LYS A 313 -6.33 15.92 7.01
N PHE A 314 -6.77 16.46 8.14
CA PHE A 314 -8.19 16.55 8.50
C PHE A 314 -9.01 17.44 7.56
N LYS A 315 -8.46 18.59 7.11
CA LYS A 315 -9.14 19.42 6.11
C LYS A 315 -9.33 18.67 4.79
N LEU A 316 -8.32 17.91 4.36
CA LEU A 316 -8.40 17.07 3.16
C LEU A 316 -9.46 15.97 3.31
N MET A 317 -9.43 15.21 4.41
CA MET A 317 -10.46 14.21 4.72
C MET A 317 -11.87 14.83 4.72
N ARG A 318 -12.05 15.98 5.39
CA ARG A 318 -13.34 16.67 5.44
C ARG A 318 -13.84 17.08 4.06
N SER A 319 -12.93 17.51 3.17
CA SER A 319 -13.28 17.88 1.80
C SER A 319 -13.78 16.70 0.96
N MET A 320 -13.42 15.46 1.31
CA MET A 320 -13.96 14.24 0.73
C MET A 320 -15.34 13.85 1.29
N GLY A 321 -15.81 14.50 2.36
CA GLY A 321 -17.05 14.14 3.07
C GLY A 321 -16.86 13.23 4.27
N VAL A 322 -15.61 13.01 4.71
CA VAL A 322 -15.30 12.20 5.90
C VAL A 322 -15.83 12.88 7.16
N ASN A 323 -16.45 12.09 8.04
CA ASN A 323 -16.89 12.53 9.38
C ASN A 323 -16.33 11.70 10.53
N ALA A 324 -15.66 10.58 10.24
CA ALA A 324 -15.11 9.69 11.25
C ALA A 324 -13.68 9.21 10.90
N LEU A 325 -12.87 8.97 11.92
CA LEU A 325 -11.49 8.51 11.82
C LEU A 325 -11.30 7.23 12.63
N ARG A 326 -10.65 6.23 12.04
CA ARG A 326 -10.10 5.07 12.74
C ARG A 326 -8.58 5.21 12.81
N THR A 327 -8.02 5.19 14.02
CA THR A 327 -6.57 5.36 14.23
C THR A 327 -5.82 4.04 14.03
N SER A 328 -5.85 3.53 12.82
CA SER A 328 -5.28 2.25 12.42
C SER A 328 -3.75 2.22 12.57
N HIS A 329 -3.14 1.34 13.36
CA HIS A 329 -3.74 0.42 14.35
C HIS A 329 -3.08 0.61 15.71
N ASN A 330 -3.07 1.87 16.16
CA ASN A 330 -2.32 2.29 17.31
C ASN A 330 -2.85 3.58 17.93
N MET A 331 -2.43 3.80 19.18
CA MET A 331 -2.79 4.98 19.95
C MET A 331 -2.29 6.24 19.22
N PRO A 332 -3.15 7.22 18.91
CA PRO A 332 -2.76 8.40 18.12
C PRO A 332 -1.93 9.38 18.97
N ALA A 333 -1.36 10.41 18.34
CA ALA A 333 -0.77 11.53 19.08
C ALA A 333 -1.86 12.31 19.82
N VAL A 334 -1.50 13.00 20.91
CA VAL A 334 -2.44 13.77 21.74
C VAL A 334 -3.19 14.79 20.89
N GLU A 335 -2.47 15.49 20.01
CA GLU A 335 -3.01 16.56 19.19
C GLU A 335 -3.96 16.04 18.09
N VAL A 336 -3.92 14.75 17.72
CA VAL A 336 -4.94 14.17 16.81
C VAL A 336 -6.31 14.22 17.46
N MET A 337 -6.39 13.90 18.76
CA MET A 337 -7.63 13.93 19.53
C MET A 337 -8.12 15.36 19.74
N GLU A 338 -7.21 16.29 20.05
CA GLU A 338 -7.53 17.71 20.14
C GLU A 338 -8.07 18.27 18.82
N LEU A 339 -7.43 17.92 17.69
CA LEU A 339 -7.89 18.34 16.37
C LEU A 339 -9.26 17.71 16.03
N ALA A 340 -9.51 16.47 16.45
CA ALA A 340 -10.77 15.79 16.16
C ALA A 340 -11.93 16.43 16.93
N ASP A 341 -11.69 16.81 18.19
CA ASP A 341 -12.61 17.60 18.99
C ASP A 341 -12.89 18.96 18.35
N GLU A 342 -11.83 19.70 17.95
CA GLU A 342 -11.92 21.04 17.36
C GLU A 342 -12.63 21.04 16.00
N MET A 343 -12.43 20.01 15.19
CA MET A 343 -12.86 19.95 13.79
C MET A 343 -14.10 19.10 13.56
N GLY A 344 -14.66 18.49 14.62
CA GLY A 344 -15.90 17.72 14.55
C GLY A 344 -15.74 16.39 13.81
N PHE A 345 -14.69 15.63 14.14
CA PHE A 345 -14.50 14.24 13.71
C PHE A 345 -14.92 13.28 14.82
N LEU A 346 -15.55 12.18 14.46
CA LEU A 346 -15.81 11.06 15.36
C LEU A 346 -14.62 10.10 15.33
N VAL A 347 -14.15 9.61 16.48
CA VAL A 347 -12.94 8.79 16.55
C VAL A 347 -13.24 7.41 17.10
N LEU A 348 -12.88 6.39 16.30
CA LEU A 348 -12.61 5.04 16.76
C LEU A 348 -11.11 5.00 17.07
N SER A 349 -10.76 5.02 18.35
CA SER A 349 -9.37 4.93 18.79
C SER A 349 -9.01 3.45 18.91
N GLU A 350 -7.81 3.05 18.47
CA GLU A 350 -7.40 1.65 18.41
C GLU A 350 -6.06 1.43 19.12
N ALA A 351 -5.94 0.31 19.84
CA ALA A 351 -4.76 0.03 20.65
C ALA A 351 -3.71 -0.87 19.98
N PHE A 352 -4.12 -1.99 19.38
CA PHE A 352 -3.19 -3.07 19.05
C PHE A 352 -3.43 -3.68 17.68
N ASP A 353 -2.35 -4.06 17.00
CA ASP A 353 -2.37 -4.84 15.77
C ASP A 353 -2.04 -6.33 16.01
N MET A 354 -1.59 -6.68 17.21
CA MET A 354 -1.28 -8.06 17.64
C MET A 354 -1.49 -8.22 19.15
N TRP A 355 -1.80 -9.43 19.60
CA TRP A 355 -1.86 -9.81 21.03
C TRP A 355 -0.71 -10.72 21.40
N GLU A 356 -0.94 -11.99 21.79
CA GLU A 356 0.14 -12.92 22.11
C GLU A 356 0.73 -13.58 20.86
N MET A 357 -0.05 -13.72 19.78
CA MET A 357 0.46 -14.17 18.49
C MET A 357 1.06 -13.02 17.67
N ALA A 358 2.33 -13.14 17.33
CA ALA A 358 3.06 -12.17 16.51
C ALA A 358 2.55 -12.18 15.05
N LYS A 359 2.50 -10.99 14.43
CA LYS A 359 2.40 -10.82 12.97
C LYS A 359 3.79 -10.68 12.34
N ASN A 360 4.73 -10.09 13.06
CA ASN A 360 6.14 -9.99 12.69
C ASN A 360 7.07 -10.41 13.84
N PRO A 361 8.27 -10.97 13.56
CA PRO A 361 9.18 -11.48 14.59
C PRO A 361 9.54 -10.50 15.71
N TYR A 362 9.61 -9.20 15.42
CA TYR A 362 10.03 -8.17 16.38
C TYR A 362 8.92 -7.21 16.82
N ASP A 363 7.65 -7.51 16.53
CA ASP A 363 6.52 -6.66 16.90
C ASP A 363 6.20 -6.69 18.43
N TYR A 364 5.08 -6.06 18.79
CA TYR A 364 4.65 -5.90 20.18
C TYR A 364 4.20 -7.21 20.86
N ALA A 365 3.95 -8.30 20.14
CA ALA A 365 3.49 -9.55 20.74
C ALA A 365 4.46 -10.08 21.80
N ARG A 366 5.76 -9.80 21.63
CA ARG A 366 6.83 -10.14 22.58
C ARG A 366 6.72 -9.44 23.94
N PHE A 367 5.95 -8.35 24.02
CA PHE A 367 5.76 -7.54 25.22
C PHE A 367 4.32 -7.55 25.73
N PHE A 368 3.35 -7.92 24.89
CA PHE A 368 1.92 -7.82 25.16
C PHE A 368 1.52 -8.34 26.55
N LYS A 369 1.96 -9.55 26.90
CA LYS A 369 1.59 -10.21 28.17
C LYS A 369 1.96 -9.40 29.42
N ASP A 370 3.11 -8.73 29.40
CA ASP A 370 3.65 -7.99 30.55
C ASP A 370 3.29 -6.49 30.51
N TRP A 371 2.95 -5.95 29.33
CA TRP A 371 2.79 -4.52 29.10
C TRP A 371 1.37 -4.07 28.77
N MET A 372 0.49 -4.96 28.30
CA MET A 372 -0.85 -4.61 27.82
C MET A 372 -1.63 -3.75 28.81
N GLU A 373 -1.67 -4.10 30.10
CA GLU A 373 -2.45 -3.32 31.07
C GLU A 373 -1.88 -1.92 31.30
N LYS A 374 -0.55 -1.75 31.22
CA LYS A 374 0.11 -0.44 31.33
C LYS A 374 -0.21 0.43 30.12
N ASP A 375 -0.19 -0.16 28.93
CA ASP A 375 -0.50 0.54 27.69
C ASP A 375 -1.99 0.90 27.60
N VAL A 376 -2.90 0.00 27.99
CA VAL A 376 -4.35 0.31 28.10
C VAL A 376 -4.60 1.38 29.16
N ARG A 377 -3.91 1.34 30.32
CA ARG A 377 -4.00 2.41 31.33
C ARG A 377 -3.62 3.76 30.75
N SER A 378 -2.49 3.84 30.06
CA SER A 378 -1.99 5.07 29.43
C SER A 378 -3.01 5.60 28.42
N TRP A 379 -3.38 4.76 27.45
CA TRP A 379 -4.30 5.09 26.37
C TRP A 379 -5.64 5.64 26.85
N ILE A 380 -6.33 4.87 27.69
CA ILE A 380 -7.68 5.22 28.13
C ILE A 380 -7.67 6.46 29.03
N ARG A 381 -6.72 6.57 29.97
CA ARG A 381 -6.68 7.72 30.88
C ARG A 381 -6.40 9.02 30.15
N ARG A 382 -5.49 8.99 29.17
CA ARG A 382 -5.14 10.14 28.33
C ARG A 382 -6.36 10.62 27.53
N ASP A 383 -7.10 9.69 26.94
CA ASP A 383 -8.06 10.04 25.88
C ASP A 383 -9.53 10.16 26.35
N ARG A 384 -9.92 9.56 27.49
CA ARG A 384 -11.33 9.43 27.96
C ARG A 384 -12.12 10.73 28.17
N ASN A 385 -11.52 11.90 28.03
CA ASN A 385 -12.19 13.20 28.15
C ASN A 385 -12.58 13.82 26.80
N HIS A 386 -12.10 13.28 25.68
CA HIS A 386 -12.35 13.84 24.36
C HIS A 386 -13.78 13.56 23.87
N PRO A 387 -14.60 14.58 23.55
CA PRO A 387 -15.94 14.38 23.02
C PRO A 387 -15.97 13.64 21.68
N CYS A 388 -14.91 13.70 20.87
CA CYS A 388 -14.81 12.99 19.59
C CYS A 388 -14.84 11.47 19.72
N ILE A 389 -14.47 10.90 20.87
CA ILE A 389 -14.35 9.45 21.03
C ILE A 389 -15.72 8.79 21.05
N ILE A 390 -15.87 7.79 20.17
CA ILE A 390 -17.08 6.98 20.06
C ILE A 390 -16.84 5.49 20.26
N MET A 391 -15.60 4.99 20.16
CA MET A 391 -15.27 3.57 20.29
C MET A 391 -13.82 3.36 20.75
N TRP A 392 -13.58 2.31 21.54
CA TRP A 392 -12.26 1.79 21.90
C TRP A 392 -12.01 0.44 21.22
N SER A 393 -11.18 0.39 20.19
CA SER A 393 -10.83 -0.85 19.50
C SER A 393 -9.65 -1.55 20.19
N ILE A 394 -9.89 -2.77 20.68
CA ILE A 394 -8.88 -3.56 21.40
C ILE A 394 -7.96 -4.37 20.48
N GLY A 395 -8.21 -4.36 19.17
CA GLY A 395 -7.43 -5.15 18.23
C GLY A 395 -7.87 -5.02 16.77
N ASN A 396 -6.91 -5.17 15.86
CA ASN A 396 -7.13 -5.30 14.42
C ASN A 396 -6.60 -6.65 13.89
N GLU A 397 -7.46 -7.43 13.23
CA GLU A 397 -7.09 -8.66 12.51
C GLU A 397 -6.24 -9.61 13.36
N ILE A 398 -6.67 -9.80 14.60
CA ILE A 398 -5.89 -10.48 15.62
C ILE A 398 -5.92 -11.99 15.39
N PRO A 399 -4.76 -12.66 15.14
CA PRO A 399 -4.73 -14.10 14.90
C PRO A 399 -5.30 -14.93 16.06
N ASP A 400 -5.05 -14.51 17.31
CA ASP A 400 -5.54 -15.20 18.52
C ASP A 400 -7.06 -15.42 18.51
N THR A 401 -7.83 -14.50 17.89
CA THR A 401 -9.31 -14.53 17.93
C THR A 401 -9.92 -15.70 17.16
N HIS A 402 -9.23 -16.23 16.15
CA HIS A 402 -9.74 -17.35 15.35
C HIS A 402 -9.05 -18.67 15.67
N ALA A 403 -7.86 -18.62 16.29
CA ALA A 403 -7.05 -19.78 16.61
C ALA A 403 -7.79 -20.79 17.50
N ASP A 404 -8.14 -20.41 18.73
CA ASP A 404 -8.81 -21.29 19.70
C ASP A 404 -9.57 -20.53 20.80
N ALA A 405 -9.93 -21.24 21.89
CA ALA A 405 -10.67 -20.73 23.04
C ALA A 405 -9.92 -19.65 23.86
N HIS A 406 -8.60 -19.58 23.72
CA HIS A 406 -7.77 -18.61 24.44
C HIS A 406 -7.99 -17.18 23.92
N GLY A 407 -8.30 -17.03 22.62
CA GLY A 407 -8.65 -15.73 22.03
C GLY A 407 -9.81 -15.04 22.75
N GLN A 408 -10.82 -15.79 23.20
CA GLN A 408 -11.95 -15.25 23.97
C GLN A 408 -11.53 -14.83 25.39
N GLU A 409 -10.58 -15.53 26.01
CA GLU A 409 -10.04 -15.17 27.34
C GLU A 409 -9.25 -13.85 27.27
N ILE A 410 -8.41 -13.68 26.24
CA ILE A 410 -7.68 -12.43 26.01
C ILE A 410 -8.66 -11.30 25.71
N THR A 411 -9.67 -11.56 24.86
CA THR A 411 -10.75 -10.59 24.55
C THR A 411 -11.44 -10.11 25.83
N GLY A 412 -11.84 -11.02 26.72
CA GLY A 412 -12.45 -10.67 28.00
C GLY A 412 -11.53 -9.88 28.92
N SER A 413 -10.24 -10.21 28.93
CA SER A 413 -9.22 -9.52 29.75
C SER A 413 -8.97 -8.09 29.27
N LEU A 414 -8.90 -7.85 27.95
CA LEU A 414 -8.78 -6.53 27.36
C LEU A 414 -10.00 -5.65 27.64
N ILE A 415 -11.21 -6.21 27.50
CA ILE A 415 -12.45 -5.49 27.86
C ILE A 415 -12.42 -5.09 29.35
N ALA A 416 -11.99 -6.00 30.22
CA ALA A 416 -11.86 -5.70 31.64
C ALA A 416 -10.81 -4.61 31.91
N ALA A 417 -9.67 -4.62 31.21
CA ALA A 417 -8.64 -3.59 31.31
C ALA A 417 -9.15 -2.22 30.84
N VAL A 418 -9.86 -2.16 29.71
CA VAL A 418 -10.48 -0.90 29.22
C VAL A 418 -11.50 -0.39 30.24
N ARG A 419 -12.44 -1.23 30.69
CA ARG A 419 -13.47 -0.85 31.67
C ARG A 419 -12.91 -0.46 33.03
N LYS A 420 -11.74 -0.97 33.41
CA LYS A 420 -11.03 -0.56 34.63
C LYS A 420 -10.65 0.93 34.58
N TRP A 421 -10.30 1.44 33.39
CA TRP A 421 -9.82 2.82 33.22
C TRP A 421 -10.86 3.78 32.61
N ASP A 422 -11.83 3.26 31.84
CA ASP A 422 -13.03 3.95 31.33
C ASP A 422 -14.27 3.55 32.16
N TYR A 423 -14.19 3.69 33.49
CA TYR A 423 -15.24 3.19 34.40
C TYR A 423 -16.54 4.01 34.39
N ARG A 424 -16.59 5.17 33.70
CA ARG A 424 -17.86 5.87 33.38
C ARG A 424 -18.43 5.45 32.03
N ASN A 425 -17.74 4.58 31.29
CA ASN A 425 -18.13 4.03 29.99
C ASN A 425 -18.47 5.15 28.99
N VAL A 426 -17.54 6.08 28.78
CA VAL A 426 -17.79 7.19 27.83
C VAL A 426 -17.81 6.71 26.37
N ALA A 427 -17.24 5.54 26.09
CA ALA A 427 -17.32 4.85 24.81
C ALA A 427 -17.37 3.32 24.97
N PRO A 428 -18.07 2.60 24.08
CA PRO A 428 -18.04 1.14 24.03
C PRO A 428 -16.70 0.59 23.51
N VAL A 429 -16.43 -0.67 23.85
CA VAL A 429 -15.32 -1.45 23.30
C VAL A 429 -15.74 -2.10 21.98
N THR A 430 -14.84 -2.13 21.00
CA THR A 430 -15.01 -2.78 19.69
C THR A 430 -13.76 -3.59 19.30
N ILE A 431 -13.83 -4.31 18.18
CA ILE A 431 -12.70 -5.00 17.55
C ILE A 431 -12.89 -4.98 16.02
N GLY A 432 -11.81 -4.84 15.24
CA GLY A 432 -11.83 -5.01 13.78
C GLY A 432 -11.32 -6.40 13.39
N SER A 433 -12.12 -7.19 12.65
CA SER A 433 -11.78 -8.57 12.32
C SER A 433 -12.03 -8.92 10.86
N ASN A 434 -10.98 -9.43 10.20
CA ASN A 434 -11.05 -10.15 8.92
C ASN A 434 -11.43 -11.63 9.10
N TYR A 435 -11.46 -12.12 10.34
CA TYR A 435 -11.80 -13.51 10.67
C TYR A 435 -13.29 -13.72 10.99
N MET A 436 -14.18 -12.75 10.71
CA MET A 436 -15.62 -12.91 10.94
C MET A 436 -16.27 -14.16 10.30
N PRO A 437 -15.77 -14.73 9.18
CA PRO A 437 -16.28 -16.02 8.69
C PRO A 437 -16.09 -17.21 9.65
N TRP A 438 -15.17 -17.13 10.61
CA TRP A 438 -14.80 -18.24 11.50
C TRP A 438 -15.55 -18.19 12.84
N GLU A 439 -15.95 -19.36 13.35
CA GLU A 439 -16.77 -19.48 14.57
C GLU A 439 -16.11 -18.89 15.82
N ASN A 440 -14.80 -19.09 16.01
CA ASN A 440 -14.08 -18.58 17.19
C ASN A 440 -14.03 -17.05 17.21
N ALA A 441 -13.82 -16.41 16.05
CA ALA A 441 -13.88 -14.97 15.94
C ALA A 441 -15.30 -14.44 16.17
N GLN A 442 -16.33 -15.15 15.70
CA GLN A 442 -17.73 -14.84 16.02
C GLN A 442 -18.00 -14.91 17.53
N LYS A 443 -17.38 -15.84 18.27
CA LYS A 443 -17.49 -15.89 19.75
C LYS A 443 -16.81 -14.69 20.41
N CYS A 444 -15.66 -14.23 19.91
CA CYS A 444 -15.04 -12.98 20.37
C CYS A 444 -15.94 -11.77 20.11
N ALA A 445 -16.51 -11.67 18.89
CA ALA A 445 -17.48 -10.64 18.55
C ALA A 445 -18.73 -10.69 19.44
N ASP A 446 -19.19 -11.88 19.83
CA ASP A 446 -20.32 -12.04 20.75
C ASP A 446 -20.03 -11.54 22.16
N ILE A 447 -18.76 -11.55 22.60
CA ILE A 447 -18.34 -10.97 23.88
C ILE A 447 -18.34 -9.43 23.80
N VAL A 448 -17.89 -8.89 22.67
CA VAL A 448 -17.75 -7.43 22.44
C VAL A 448 -19.08 -6.76 22.10
N LYS A 449 -19.97 -7.46 21.37
CA LYS A 449 -21.27 -7.03 20.80
C LYS A 449 -21.22 -5.92 19.75
N LEU A 450 -20.24 -5.03 19.80
CA LEU A 450 -19.93 -4.07 18.74
C LEU A 450 -18.90 -4.71 17.78
N ALA A 451 -19.38 -5.30 16.69
CA ALA A 451 -18.59 -6.14 15.80
C ALA A 451 -18.13 -5.36 14.56
N GLY A 452 -16.82 -5.12 14.48
CA GLY A 452 -16.17 -4.52 13.31
C GLY A 452 -15.73 -5.57 12.30
N TYR A 453 -16.13 -5.38 11.05
CA TYR A 453 -15.81 -6.27 9.93
C TYR A 453 -14.76 -5.65 9.03
N ASN A 454 -13.67 -6.38 8.77
CA ASN A 454 -12.71 -6.05 7.73
C ASN A 454 -13.04 -6.84 6.46
N TYR A 455 -13.31 -6.17 5.33
CA TYR A 455 -13.49 -6.76 3.99
C TYR A 455 -14.54 -7.89 3.91
N ALA A 456 -15.56 -7.83 4.76
CA ALA A 456 -16.51 -8.89 5.01
C ALA A 456 -17.97 -8.42 4.89
N GLU A 457 -18.22 -7.40 4.06
CA GLU A 457 -19.54 -6.78 3.85
C GLU A 457 -20.60 -7.80 3.40
N LYS A 458 -20.19 -8.84 2.67
CA LYS A 458 -21.05 -9.96 2.24
C LYS A 458 -21.72 -10.72 3.39
N TYR A 459 -21.18 -10.66 4.61
CA TYR A 459 -21.71 -11.35 5.78
C TYR A 459 -22.65 -10.49 6.64
N TYR A 460 -22.81 -9.20 6.33
CA TYR A 460 -23.58 -8.29 7.19
C TYR A 460 -25.02 -8.76 7.38
N GLU A 461 -25.70 -9.10 6.29
CA GLU A 461 -27.11 -9.49 6.35
C GLU A 461 -27.29 -10.84 7.07
N GLU A 462 -26.43 -11.80 6.79
CA GLU A 462 -26.45 -13.12 7.42
C GLU A 462 -26.25 -12.99 8.94
N HIS A 463 -25.19 -12.30 9.35
CA HIS A 463 -24.82 -12.18 10.76
C HIS A 463 -25.79 -11.28 11.53
N HIS A 464 -26.35 -10.22 10.93
CA HIS A 464 -27.38 -9.42 11.58
C HIS A 464 -28.64 -10.25 11.90
N LYS A 465 -29.05 -11.16 11.00
CA LYS A 465 -30.16 -12.09 11.27
C LYS A 465 -29.81 -13.13 12.33
N LYS A 466 -28.57 -13.65 12.31
CA LYS A 466 -28.09 -14.68 13.25
C LYS A 466 -27.87 -14.13 14.66
N TYR A 467 -27.40 -12.89 14.77
CA TYR A 467 -27.05 -12.19 16.00
C TYR A 467 -27.74 -10.83 16.06
N PRO A 468 -29.05 -10.78 16.35
CA PRO A 468 -29.85 -9.56 16.27
C PRO A 468 -29.47 -8.50 17.32
N ASP A 469 -28.67 -8.86 18.33
CA ASP A 469 -28.16 -7.96 19.35
C ASP A 469 -26.76 -7.39 19.02
N TRP A 470 -26.13 -7.82 17.93
CA TRP A 470 -24.86 -7.26 17.47
C TRP A 470 -25.06 -5.91 16.79
N ILE A 471 -24.16 -4.99 17.07
CA ILE A 471 -24.03 -3.74 16.32
C ILE A 471 -22.92 -3.95 15.28
N ILE A 472 -23.27 -3.82 14.00
CA ILE A 472 -22.38 -4.11 12.88
C ILE A 472 -21.89 -2.81 12.23
N TYR A 473 -20.62 -2.79 11.84
CA TYR A 473 -20.03 -1.75 10.99
C TYR A 473 -18.81 -2.29 10.24
N GLY A 474 -18.42 -1.59 9.17
CA GLY A 474 -17.15 -1.86 8.48
C GLY A 474 -16.00 -1.21 9.21
N SER A 475 -15.20 -1.97 9.95
CA SER A 475 -13.98 -1.45 10.58
C SER A 475 -12.86 -1.22 9.57
N GLU A 476 -12.88 -1.92 8.44
CA GLU A 476 -11.96 -1.74 7.32
C GLU A 476 -12.61 -2.22 6.01
N THR A 477 -12.62 -1.38 4.98
CA THR A 477 -13.36 -1.60 3.74
C THR A 477 -12.60 -1.06 2.53
N SER A 478 -13.03 -1.38 1.31
CA SER A 478 -12.39 -0.99 0.04
C SER A 478 -11.05 -1.71 -0.25
N SER A 479 -9.90 -1.19 0.19
CA SER A 479 -8.55 -1.69 -0.18
C SER A 479 -8.29 -1.75 -1.70
N VAL A 480 -9.03 -0.98 -2.50
CA VAL A 480 -8.77 -0.84 -3.94
C VAL A 480 -7.49 -0.03 -4.14
N VAL A 481 -6.57 -0.55 -4.95
CA VAL A 481 -5.24 0.04 -5.17
C VAL A 481 -5.20 0.90 -6.42
N GLN A 482 -4.49 2.03 -6.36
CA GLN A 482 -4.46 3.03 -7.43
C GLN A 482 -3.30 4.01 -7.27
N SER A 483 -2.78 4.48 -8.39
CA SER A 483 -1.78 5.55 -8.47
C SER A 483 -2.40 6.79 -9.08
N ARG A 484 -2.11 7.97 -8.52
CA ARG A 484 -2.62 9.25 -9.05
C ARG A 484 -2.24 9.39 -10.53
N GLY A 485 -3.21 9.66 -11.39
CA GLY A 485 -2.99 9.96 -12.82
C GLY A 485 -2.43 8.82 -13.69
N ILE A 486 -2.46 7.57 -13.20
CA ILE A 486 -2.07 6.39 -13.99
C ILE A 486 -3.32 5.68 -14.50
N TYR A 487 -3.36 5.39 -15.80
CA TYR A 487 -4.52 4.79 -16.46
C TYR A 487 -4.10 3.61 -17.32
N HIS A 488 -4.51 2.39 -16.92
CA HIS A 488 -4.27 1.17 -17.69
C HIS A 488 -5.56 0.69 -18.35
N PHE A 489 -5.63 0.80 -19.68
CA PHE A 489 -6.81 0.44 -20.47
C PHE A 489 -6.77 -1.03 -20.92
N PRO A 490 -7.94 -1.71 -21.02
CA PRO A 490 -9.29 -1.17 -20.86
C PRO A 490 -9.88 -1.28 -19.43
N LEU A 491 -10.89 -0.46 -19.14
CA LEU A 491 -11.62 -0.45 -17.85
C LEU A 491 -12.28 -1.80 -17.50
N ASP A 492 -12.77 -2.53 -18.50
CA ASP A 492 -13.56 -3.76 -18.31
C ASP A 492 -12.72 -5.00 -17.95
N ARG A 493 -11.40 -4.83 -17.80
CA ARG A 493 -10.47 -5.88 -17.39
C ARG A 493 -9.73 -5.46 -16.13
N ALA A 494 -9.66 -6.37 -15.16
CA ALA A 494 -8.83 -6.17 -13.98
C ALA A 494 -7.34 -6.23 -14.36
N THR A 495 -6.54 -5.28 -13.89
CA THR A 495 -5.12 -5.12 -14.24
C THR A 495 -4.28 -4.83 -13.01
N LEU A 496 -3.23 -5.63 -12.81
CA LEU A 496 -2.09 -5.34 -11.92
C LEU A 496 -0.85 -5.47 -12.81
N ILE A 497 -0.27 -4.34 -13.22
CA ILE A 497 0.83 -4.32 -14.18
C ILE A 497 2.15 -4.24 -13.41
N GLU A 498 2.98 -5.27 -13.50
CA GLU A 498 4.29 -5.31 -12.83
C GLU A 498 5.34 -4.42 -13.48
N ALA A 499 5.18 -4.11 -14.77
CA ALA A 499 6.22 -3.42 -15.54
C ALA A 499 6.55 -2.04 -14.97
N ASP A 500 5.54 -1.20 -14.74
CA ASP A 500 5.70 0.15 -14.21
C ASP A 500 5.57 0.24 -12.68
N GLU A 501 5.15 -0.85 -12.02
CA GLU A 501 4.90 -0.92 -10.57
C GLU A 501 3.86 0.13 -10.14
N GLN A 502 2.88 0.43 -10.99
CA GLN A 502 1.81 1.40 -10.71
C GLN A 502 0.43 0.75 -10.80
N CYS A 503 -0.53 1.30 -10.07
CA CYS A 503 -1.92 0.83 -10.10
C CYS A 503 -2.80 1.81 -10.89
N SER A 504 -3.76 1.28 -11.67
CA SER A 504 -4.65 2.09 -12.49
C SER A 504 -5.73 2.80 -11.65
N ALA A 505 -5.88 4.11 -11.84
CA ALA A 505 -6.94 4.91 -11.23
C ALA A 505 -8.32 4.74 -11.90
N LEU A 506 -8.43 3.93 -12.96
CA LEU A 506 -9.72 3.60 -13.57
C LEU A 506 -10.64 2.79 -12.65
N GLY A 507 -10.12 2.24 -11.54
CA GLY A 507 -10.87 1.38 -10.61
C GLY A 507 -10.86 -0.10 -11.02
N ASN A 508 -9.89 -0.50 -11.84
CA ASN A 508 -9.70 -1.87 -12.32
C ASN A 508 -8.46 -2.57 -11.72
N SER A 509 -7.81 -1.97 -10.71
CA SER A 509 -6.71 -2.59 -9.95
C SER A 509 -7.18 -2.99 -8.55
N THR A 510 -7.32 -4.29 -8.30
CA THR A 510 -7.84 -4.84 -7.04
C THR A 510 -7.01 -6.04 -6.57
N THR A 511 -6.71 -6.10 -5.28
CA THR A 511 -6.10 -7.27 -4.65
C THR A 511 -7.14 -8.34 -4.31
N SER A 512 -6.70 -9.52 -3.87
CA SER A 512 -7.60 -10.68 -3.70
C SER A 512 -8.63 -10.57 -2.56
N TRP A 513 -8.41 -9.69 -1.58
CA TRP A 513 -9.34 -9.42 -0.47
C TRP A 513 -10.07 -8.09 -0.60
N ALA A 514 -9.58 -7.18 -1.45
CA ALA A 514 -10.20 -5.89 -1.68
C ALA A 514 -11.64 -6.03 -2.16
N ALA A 515 -12.42 -4.96 -1.98
CA ALA A 515 -13.69 -4.82 -2.64
C ALA A 515 -13.50 -4.97 -4.16
N LYS A 516 -14.48 -5.57 -4.83
CA LYS A 516 -14.46 -5.79 -6.29
C LYS A 516 -14.15 -4.51 -7.09
N ASN A 517 -14.62 -3.38 -6.60
CA ASN A 517 -14.30 -2.03 -7.02
C ASN A 517 -14.86 -1.05 -5.97
N THR A 518 -14.57 0.25 -6.15
CA THR A 518 -15.02 1.28 -5.22
C THR A 518 -16.54 1.43 -5.17
N GLU A 519 -17.26 1.30 -6.31
CA GLU A 519 -18.73 1.33 -6.30
C GLU A 519 -19.33 0.22 -5.43
N TYR A 520 -18.82 -1.01 -5.55
CA TYR A 520 -19.30 -2.15 -4.78
C TYR A 520 -19.17 -1.89 -3.27
N CYS A 521 -18.02 -1.37 -2.83
CA CYS A 521 -17.79 -0.99 -1.43
C CYS A 521 -18.85 0.01 -0.93
N ILE A 522 -19.10 1.09 -1.70
CA ILE A 522 -20.08 2.10 -1.36
C ILE A 522 -21.50 1.52 -1.31
N ILE A 523 -21.89 0.72 -2.30
CA ILE A 523 -23.22 0.13 -2.42
C ILE A 523 -23.53 -0.81 -1.25
N MET A 524 -22.58 -1.69 -0.90
CA MET A 524 -22.75 -2.66 0.19
C MET A 524 -22.97 -1.97 1.54
N ASP A 525 -22.25 -0.88 1.80
CA ASP A 525 -22.54 -0.05 2.96
C ASP A 525 -23.89 0.65 2.77
N ARG A 526 -24.08 1.47 1.71
CA ARG A 526 -25.31 2.24 1.44
C ARG A 526 -26.59 1.44 1.73
N ASP A 527 -26.66 0.20 1.23
CA ASP A 527 -27.84 -0.66 1.25
C ASP A 527 -28.00 -1.49 2.55
N THR A 528 -27.14 -1.29 3.55
CA THR A 528 -27.25 -1.89 4.89
C THR A 528 -27.65 -0.83 5.94
N PRO A 529 -28.95 -0.50 6.07
CA PRO A 529 -29.40 0.59 6.94
C PRO A 529 -29.18 0.32 8.44
N TYR A 530 -29.01 -0.93 8.87
CA TYR A 530 -28.70 -1.27 10.26
C TYR A 530 -27.21 -1.07 10.60
N SER A 531 -26.33 -0.99 9.60
CA SER A 531 -24.89 -0.72 9.81
C SER A 531 -24.67 0.69 10.36
N CYS A 532 -23.67 0.86 11.23
CA CYS A 532 -23.23 2.19 11.65
C CYS A 532 -22.57 2.98 10.51
N GLY A 533 -22.07 2.29 9.48
CA GLY A 533 -21.24 2.86 8.40
C GLY A 533 -19.94 2.08 8.23
N GLN A 534 -18.91 2.74 7.72
CA GLN A 534 -17.65 2.10 7.34
C GLN A 534 -16.43 2.98 7.62
N PHE A 535 -15.26 2.35 7.69
CA PHE A 535 -13.94 3.00 7.65
C PHE A 535 -13.16 2.44 6.45
N ILE A 536 -12.90 3.27 5.44
CA ILE A 536 -12.21 2.83 4.22
C ILE A 536 -10.69 2.75 4.44
N TRP A 537 -10.04 1.75 3.84
CA TRP A 537 -8.59 1.61 3.74
C TRP A 537 -8.08 2.21 2.43
N THR A 538 -7.47 3.39 2.40
CA THR A 538 -7.32 4.42 3.46
C THR A 538 -7.76 5.79 2.95
N ALA A 539 -7.79 6.81 3.81
CA ALA A 539 -7.97 8.20 3.35
C ALA A 539 -6.82 8.66 2.45
N ILE A 540 -5.61 8.52 2.97
CA ILE A 540 -4.36 8.99 2.37
C ILE A 540 -3.39 7.80 2.34
N ASP A 541 -2.60 7.69 1.28
CA ASP A 541 -1.47 6.75 1.26
C ASP A 541 -0.55 7.02 2.44
N TYR A 542 0.20 5.99 2.81
CA TYR A 542 1.14 5.99 3.92
C TYR A 542 2.42 5.28 3.47
N ILE A 543 3.49 5.46 4.23
CA ILE A 543 4.78 4.81 3.92
C ILE A 543 4.72 3.33 4.37
N GLY A 544 5.30 2.44 3.58
CA GLY A 544 5.23 0.99 3.79
C GLY A 544 3.96 0.36 3.22
N GLU A 545 3.81 -0.95 3.44
CA GLU A 545 2.73 -1.78 2.90
C GLU A 545 2.41 -1.49 1.40
N PRO A 546 3.42 -1.55 0.51
CA PRO A 546 3.32 -1.17 -0.90
C PRO A 546 2.52 -2.14 -1.78
N THR A 547 1.58 -2.90 -1.20
CA THR A 547 0.75 -3.87 -1.91
C THR A 547 0.11 -3.23 -3.14
N PRO A 548 0.18 -3.86 -4.33
CA PRO A 548 0.62 -5.25 -4.58
C PRO A 548 2.12 -5.43 -4.87
N TYR A 549 2.91 -4.36 -4.82
CA TYR A 549 4.32 -4.36 -5.24
C TYR A 549 5.29 -4.33 -4.06
N GLN A 550 6.59 -4.28 -4.33
CA GLN A 550 7.66 -4.15 -3.32
C GLN A 550 8.32 -2.76 -3.40
N THR A 551 7.48 -1.73 -3.43
CA THR A 551 7.88 -0.30 -3.52
C THR A 551 7.93 0.34 -2.11
N LYS A 552 7.90 1.67 -1.95
CA LYS A 552 8.06 2.30 -0.60
C LYS A 552 6.78 2.81 0.06
N ASN A 553 5.72 3.12 -0.70
CA ASN A 553 4.46 3.67 -0.18
C ASN A 553 3.28 2.78 -0.58
N SER A 554 2.19 2.87 0.16
CA SER A 554 0.94 2.20 -0.17
C SER A 554 0.23 2.81 -1.39
N TYR A 555 -0.73 2.07 -1.96
CA TYR A 555 -1.56 2.49 -3.10
C TYR A 555 -3.06 2.61 -2.75
N PHE A 556 -3.41 2.42 -1.48
CA PHE A 556 -4.80 2.29 -1.01
C PHE A 556 -5.53 3.62 -0.83
N GLY A 557 -4.78 4.69 -0.58
CA GLY A 557 -5.30 6.00 -0.26
C GLY A 557 -6.14 6.59 -1.38
N GLN A 558 -7.23 7.28 -1.00
CA GLN A 558 -8.00 8.10 -1.95
C GLN A 558 -7.23 9.37 -2.34
N MET A 559 -6.23 9.73 -1.55
CA MET A 559 -5.22 10.75 -1.82
C MET A 559 -3.83 10.11 -1.69
N ASP A 560 -2.85 10.64 -2.42
CA ASP A 560 -1.45 10.21 -2.28
C ASP A 560 -0.78 10.73 -0.99
N THR A 561 0.46 10.33 -0.68
CA THR A 561 1.18 10.77 0.54
C THR A 561 1.36 12.30 0.62
N ALA A 562 1.41 12.98 -0.53
CA ALA A 562 1.43 14.43 -0.63
C ALA A 562 0.04 15.07 -0.39
N GLY A 563 -1.03 14.28 -0.28
CA GLY A 563 -2.40 14.73 -0.08
C GLY A 563 -3.07 15.24 -1.36
N PHE A 564 -2.58 14.85 -2.54
CA PHE A 564 -3.25 15.13 -3.80
C PHE A 564 -4.33 14.07 -4.08
N PRO A 565 -5.57 14.46 -4.41
CA PRO A 565 -6.65 13.52 -4.72
C PRO A 565 -6.33 12.60 -5.90
N LYS A 566 -6.67 11.32 -5.74
CA LYS A 566 -6.80 10.35 -6.83
C LYS A 566 -8.24 10.33 -7.34
N ASP A 567 -8.54 9.59 -8.41
CA ASP A 567 -9.86 9.65 -9.04
C ASP A 567 -10.98 9.09 -8.13
N SER A 568 -10.70 8.09 -7.28
CA SER A 568 -11.68 7.54 -6.34
C SER A 568 -12.10 8.49 -5.22
N TYR A 569 -11.27 9.47 -4.85
CA TYR A 569 -11.63 10.52 -3.88
C TYR A 569 -12.92 11.21 -4.30
N TYR A 570 -13.06 11.48 -5.60
CA TYR A 570 -14.23 12.16 -6.14
C TYR A 570 -15.48 11.29 -6.06
N LEU A 571 -15.34 9.96 -6.10
CA LEU A 571 -16.47 9.04 -5.96
C LEU A 571 -16.98 9.00 -4.53
N PHE A 572 -16.09 8.87 -3.55
CA PHE A 572 -16.49 8.99 -2.14
C PHE A 572 -17.09 10.36 -1.85
N ARG A 573 -16.50 11.45 -2.37
CA ARG A 573 -17.07 12.80 -2.25
C ARG A 573 -18.47 12.89 -2.85
N ALA A 574 -18.70 12.33 -4.04
CA ALA A 574 -20.02 12.35 -4.66
C ALA A 574 -21.08 11.66 -3.76
N GLU A 575 -20.74 10.53 -3.16
CA GLU A 575 -21.66 9.73 -2.37
C GLU A 575 -21.80 10.20 -0.91
N TRP A 576 -20.85 11.01 -0.41
CA TRP A 576 -20.83 11.51 0.97
C TRP A 576 -21.20 12.99 1.12
N THR A 577 -21.42 13.71 0.01
CA THR A 577 -21.80 15.12 0.02
C THR A 577 -23.20 15.35 -0.55
N ASP A 578 -23.84 16.43 -0.11
CA ASP A 578 -25.19 16.79 -0.55
C ASP A 578 -25.10 17.66 -1.82
N VAL A 579 -25.68 17.18 -2.92
CA VAL A 579 -25.71 17.85 -4.24
C VAL A 579 -26.27 19.28 -4.19
N LYS A 580 -27.18 19.60 -3.25
CA LYS A 580 -27.76 20.95 -3.14
C LYS A 580 -26.83 21.92 -2.43
N LYS A 581 -25.92 21.41 -1.60
CA LYS A 581 -24.94 22.22 -0.85
C LYS A 581 -23.62 22.35 -1.60
N ASP A 582 -23.18 21.27 -2.26
CA ASP A 582 -21.89 21.16 -2.92
C ASP A 582 -22.02 20.33 -4.22
N PRO A 583 -22.67 20.86 -5.28
CA PRO A 583 -22.76 20.17 -6.56
C PRO A 583 -21.38 20.01 -7.18
N MET A 584 -21.04 18.79 -7.61
CA MET A 584 -19.69 18.48 -8.12
C MET A 584 -19.74 17.60 -9.35
N ILE A 585 -18.69 17.71 -10.17
CA ILE A 585 -18.43 16.80 -11.28
C ILE A 585 -16.92 16.62 -11.43
N HIS A 586 -16.51 15.39 -11.74
CA HIS A 586 -15.14 15.01 -12.04
C HIS A 586 -15.12 14.11 -13.27
N VAL A 587 -14.42 14.50 -14.33
CA VAL A 587 -14.16 13.69 -15.52
C VAL A 587 -12.71 13.24 -15.52
N TYR A 588 -12.46 12.00 -15.92
CA TYR A 588 -11.11 11.44 -16.05
C TYR A 588 -11.09 10.36 -17.13
N PRO A 589 -9.95 10.05 -17.75
CA PRO A 589 -8.57 10.47 -17.43
C PRO A 589 -8.21 11.91 -17.88
N TYR A 590 -6.94 12.30 -17.79
CA TYR A 590 -6.38 13.44 -18.56
C TYR A 590 -6.54 13.20 -20.07
N TRP A 591 -6.33 14.22 -20.93
CA TRP A 591 -6.64 14.12 -22.38
C TRP A 591 -5.42 14.26 -23.31
N ASP A 592 -4.38 13.44 -23.12
CA ASP A 592 -3.13 13.42 -23.92
C ASP A 592 -2.65 11.98 -24.19
N PHE A 593 -3.17 11.34 -25.26
CA PHE A 593 -2.87 9.94 -25.61
C PHE A 593 -2.35 9.79 -27.05
N ASN A 594 -2.26 8.55 -27.55
CA ASN A 594 -1.96 8.28 -28.95
C ASN A 594 -3.18 8.58 -29.83
N PRO A 595 -3.06 9.35 -30.92
CA PRO A 595 -4.16 9.60 -31.85
C PRO A 595 -4.88 8.31 -32.29
N GLY A 596 -6.20 8.26 -32.09
CA GLY A 596 -7.03 7.09 -32.42
C GLY A 596 -7.07 5.97 -31.37
N GLN A 597 -6.28 6.05 -30.30
CA GLN A 597 -6.37 5.11 -29.17
C GLN A 597 -7.77 5.13 -28.55
N GLN A 598 -8.32 3.96 -28.25
CA GLN A 598 -9.57 3.88 -27.49
C GLN A 598 -9.33 4.21 -26.03
N VAL A 599 -10.05 5.20 -25.51
CA VAL A 599 -9.92 5.71 -24.14
C VAL A 599 -11.24 5.48 -23.40
N ASP A 600 -11.17 4.83 -22.24
CA ASP A 600 -12.29 4.73 -21.30
C ASP A 600 -12.36 6.03 -20.48
N VAL A 601 -13.37 6.86 -20.74
CA VAL A 601 -13.66 8.12 -20.04
C VAL A 601 -14.75 7.86 -19.00
N ARG A 602 -14.50 8.25 -17.75
CA ARG A 602 -15.44 8.12 -16.64
C ARG A 602 -15.84 9.50 -16.12
N ILE A 603 -17.10 9.62 -15.69
CA ILE A 603 -17.62 10.81 -15.02
C ILE A 603 -18.14 10.40 -13.65
N THR A 604 -17.72 11.14 -12.64
CA THR A 604 -18.18 11.04 -11.26
C THR A 604 -18.89 12.34 -10.88
N SER A 605 -20.08 12.24 -10.31
CA SER A 605 -20.88 13.38 -9.89
C SER A 605 -21.86 12.96 -8.81
N ASN A 606 -22.26 13.88 -7.93
CA ASN A 606 -23.42 13.70 -7.03
C ASN A 606 -24.76 14.11 -7.68
N ALA A 607 -24.72 14.50 -8.96
CA ALA A 607 -25.88 14.88 -9.74
C ALA A 607 -26.59 13.65 -10.35
N PRO A 608 -27.92 13.68 -10.48
CA PRO A 608 -28.69 12.57 -11.02
C PRO A 608 -28.49 12.31 -12.52
N GLU A 609 -27.96 13.26 -13.28
CA GLU A 609 -27.69 13.10 -14.71
C GLU A 609 -26.38 13.78 -15.11
N VAL A 610 -25.61 13.12 -15.98
CA VAL A 610 -24.37 13.67 -16.54
C VAL A 610 -24.27 13.45 -18.05
N GLU A 611 -23.47 14.26 -18.74
CA GLU A 611 -23.23 14.19 -20.19
C GLU A 611 -21.76 14.43 -20.52
N LEU A 612 -21.22 13.61 -21.42
CA LEU A 612 -19.86 13.76 -21.96
C LEU A 612 -19.91 14.44 -23.34
N PHE A 613 -18.98 15.35 -23.58
CA PHE A 613 -18.71 15.98 -24.87
C PHE A 613 -17.25 15.75 -25.26
N VAL A 614 -17.00 15.40 -26.52
CA VAL A 614 -15.65 15.34 -27.11
C VAL A 614 -15.59 16.40 -28.20
N ASN A 615 -14.71 17.40 -28.06
CA ASN A 615 -14.60 18.54 -28.98
C ASN A 615 -15.96 19.21 -29.27
N GLY A 616 -16.78 19.39 -28.22
CA GLY A 616 -18.12 19.97 -28.30
C GLY A 616 -19.22 19.03 -28.85
N VAL A 617 -18.89 17.80 -29.22
CA VAL A 617 -19.86 16.80 -29.71
C VAL A 617 -20.30 15.88 -28.57
N SER A 618 -21.60 15.88 -28.26
CA SER A 618 -22.19 15.02 -27.23
C SER A 618 -21.98 13.53 -27.54
N GLN A 619 -21.60 12.79 -26.50
CA GLN A 619 -21.50 11.33 -26.47
C GLN A 619 -22.70 10.69 -25.75
N GLY A 620 -23.75 11.47 -25.49
CA GLY A 620 -24.99 11.04 -24.85
C GLY A 620 -25.00 11.25 -23.33
N ARG A 621 -26.23 11.41 -22.80
CA ARG A 621 -26.51 11.56 -21.37
C ARG A 621 -26.61 10.21 -20.67
N ARG A 622 -26.24 10.17 -19.39
CA ARG A 622 -26.42 9.02 -18.52
C ARG A 622 -26.95 9.46 -17.16
N GLN A 623 -27.89 8.68 -16.64
CA GLN A 623 -28.51 8.88 -15.33
C GLN A 623 -27.72 8.15 -14.25
N ILE A 624 -27.70 8.70 -13.05
CA ILE A 624 -27.07 8.13 -11.85
C ILE A 624 -28.14 8.03 -10.77
N ASP A 625 -28.43 6.81 -10.32
CA ASP A 625 -29.32 6.56 -9.18
C ASP A 625 -28.47 6.35 -7.92
N HIS A 626 -28.22 7.43 -7.18
CA HIS A 626 -27.45 7.39 -5.94
C HIS A 626 -28.13 6.59 -4.83
N GLN A 627 -29.45 6.37 -4.90
CA GLN A 627 -30.21 5.72 -3.83
C GLN A 627 -30.25 4.20 -3.98
N LYS A 628 -30.37 3.69 -5.21
CA LYS A 628 -30.56 2.26 -5.50
C LYS A 628 -29.79 1.75 -6.70
N GLY A 629 -29.11 2.64 -7.42
CA GLY A 629 -28.33 2.28 -8.60
C GLY A 629 -27.08 1.49 -8.23
N ILE A 630 -26.61 0.71 -9.20
CA ILE A 630 -25.34 -0.03 -9.15
C ILE A 630 -24.24 0.61 -10.00
N VAL A 631 -24.58 1.63 -10.78
CA VAL A 631 -23.64 2.42 -11.58
C VAL A 631 -23.59 3.82 -10.97
N LEU A 632 -22.53 4.12 -10.23
CA LEU A 632 -22.34 5.41 -9.55
C LEU A 632 -21.47 6.39 -10.36
N GLN A 633 -20.73 5.87 -11.35
CA GLN A 633 -19.84 6.64 -12.20
C GLN A 633 -19.91 6.13 -13.64
N PRO A 634 -20.76 6.74 -14.48
CA PRO A 634 -20.93 6.32 -15.87
C PRO A 634 -19.65 6.42 -16.71
N SER A 635 -19.50 5.53 -17.69
CA SER A 635 -18.31 5.44 -18.55
C SER A 635 -18.63 5.41 -20.05
N TRP A 636 -17.72 5.93 -20.86
CA TRP A 636 -17.75 5.93 -22.32
C TRP A 636 -16.42 5.40 -22.85
N LYS A 637 -16.44 4.73 -24.01
CA LYS A 637 -15.23 4.36 -24.74
C LYS A 637 -15.20 5.17 -26.03
N VAL A 638 -14.23 6.08 -26.14
CA VAL A 638 -14.13 7.04 -27.25
C VAL A 638 -12.70 7.06 -27.81
N PRO A 639 -12.51 7.22 -29.13
CA PRO A 639 -11.19 7.40 -29.70
C PRO A 639 -10.59 8.75 -29.27
N TYR A 640 -9.32 8.74 -28.86
CA TYR A 640 -8.61 9.97 -28.56
C TYR A 640 -8.41 10.81 -29.84
N VAL A 641 -8.87 12.06 -29.77
CA VAL A 641 -8.63 13.11 -30.76
C VAL A 641 -8.14 14.33 -29.99
N PRO A 642 -7.00 14.93 -30.38
CA PRO A 642 -6.51 16.15 -29.74
C PRO A 642 -7.59 17.24 -29.66
N GLY A 643 -7.65 17.93 -28.52
CA GLY A 643 -8.68 18.94 -28.24
C GLY A 643 -9.16 18.86 -26.80
N SER A 644 -10.46 18.69 -26.55
CA SER A 644 -11.01 18.63 -25.19
C SER A 644 -12.07 17.56 -24.97
N ILE A 645 -12.15 17.12 -23.71
CA ILE A 645 -13.33 16.44 -23.14
C ILE A 645 -14.00 17.35 -22.13
N CYS A 646 -15.32 17.43 -22.18
CA CYS A 646 -16.10 18.23 -21.25
C CYS A 646 -17.23 17.39 -20.66
N ALA A 647 -17.38 17.43 -19.35
CA ALA A 647 -18.44 16.78 -18.61
C ALA A 647 -19.39 17.82 -18.00
N VAL A 648 -20.69 17.55 -18.08
CA VAL A 648 -21.75 18.43 -17.57
C VAL A 648 -22.68 17.64 -16.67
N ALA A 649 -22.99 18.17 -15.48
CA ALA A 649 -23.92 17.60 -14.52
C ALA A 649 -25.23 18.40 -14.50
N TYR A 650 -26.36 17.70 -14.43
CA TYR A 650 -27.70 18.26 -14.42
C TYR A 650 -28.49 17.87 -13.16
N ASP A 651 -29.29 18.78 -12.64
CA ASP A 651 -30.26 18.50 -11.57
C ASP A 651 -31.50 17.74 -12.10
N GLU A 652 -32.43 17.40 -11.21
CA GLU A 652 -33.67 16.68 -11.56
C GLU A 652 -34.58 17.45 -12.53
N SER A 653 -34.36 18.75 -12.72
CA SER A 653 -35.09 19.59 -13.68
C SER A 653 -34.42 19.65 -15.06
N GLY A 654 -33.24 19.05 -15.21
CA GLY A 654 -32.43 19.10 -16.42
C GLY A 654 -31.59 20.38 -16.55
N ARG A 655 -31.42 21.15 -15.46
CA ARG A 655 -30.58 22.36 -15.44
C ARG A 655 -29.14 21.98 -15.11
N GLU A 656 -28.19 22.57 -15.83
CA GLU A 656 -26.76 22.46 -15.53
C GLU A 656 -26.42 23.04 -14.15
N ILE A 657 -25.74 22.24 -13.33
CA ILE A 657 -25.31 22.60 -11.96
C ILE A 657 -23.80 22.52 -11.75
N ALA A 658 -23.08 21.74 -12.56
CA ALA A 658 -21.62 21.69 -12.55
C ALA A 658 -21.06 21.30 -13.93
N ARG A 659 -19.84 21.75 -14.23
CA ARG A 659 -19.12 21.48 -15.48
C ARG A 659 -17.62 21.36 -15.18
N GLN A 660 -16.96 20.41 -15.85
CA GLN A 660 -15.51 20.33 -15.90
C GLN A 660 -15.05 20.05 -17.32
N GLU A 661 -13.93 20.64 -17.72
CA GLU A 661 -13.30 20.41 -19.03
C GLU A 661 -11.83 20.06 -18.83
N ARG A 662 -11.30 19.18 -19.69
CA ARG A 662 -9.89 18.83 -19.78
C ARG A 662 -9.44 18.93 -21.23
N HIS A 663 -8.19 19.36 -21.41
CA HIS A 663 -7.61 19.60 -22.72
C HIS A 663 -6.40 18.70 -22.96
N SER A 664 -6.11 18.46 -24.23
CA SER A 664 -4.78 18.03 -24.64
C SER A 664 -3.77 19.15 -24.37
N PHE A 665 -2.59 18.76 -23.90
CA PHE A 665 -1.57 19.70 -23.44
C PHE A 665 -0.20 19.39 -24.06
N GLY A 666 0.64 20.42 -24.12
CA GLY A 666 2.03 20.34 -24.59
C GLY A 666 3.02 19.89 -23.53
N ASN A 667 4.29 20.22 -23.74
CA ASN A 667 5.32 20.09 -22.70
C ASN A 667 5.18 21.22 -21.68
N THR A 668 5.72 20.99 -20.48
CA THR A 668 5.82 22.01 -19.43
C THR A 668 6.53 23.26 -19.93
N ASP A 669 5.84 24.39 -19.89
CA ASP A 669 6.35 25.71 -20.25
C ASP A 669 6.78 26.48 -19.00
N HIS A 670 5.96 26.45 -17.94
CA HIS A 670 6.26 27.11 -16.67
C HIS A 670 5.64 26.37 -15.47
N TYR A 671 6.11 26.72 -14.27
CA TYR A 671 5.62 26.19 -13.01
C TYR A 671 4.62 27.15 -12.35
N VAL A 672 3.55 26.60 -11.78
CA VAL A 672 2.55 27.33 -11.00
C VAL A 672 2.68 26.95 -9.53
N LEU A 673 2.76 27.97 -8.67
CA LEU A 673 2.97 27.82 -7.24
C LEU A 673 1.71 28.25 -6.47
N LYS A 674 1.10 27.31 -5.74
CA LYS A 674 -0.14 27.53 -4.99
C LYS A 674 0.05 27.20 -3.52
N ALA A 675 0.19 28.25 -2.70
CA ALA A 675 0.28 28.11 -1.25
C ALA A 675 -1.12 27.94 -0.64
N ASN A 676 -1.26 27.06 0.36
CA ASN A 676 -2.52 26.91 1.11
C ASN A 676 -2.89 28.16 1.93
N LYS A 677 -1.90 29.00 2.25
CA LYS A 677 -2.04 30.33 2.86
C LYS A 677 -0.80 31.18 2.53
N THR A 678 -0.94 32.51 2.61
CA THR A 678 0.14 33.46 2.27
C THR A 678 0.94 33.95 3.48
N THR A 679 0.46 33.69 4.70
CA THR A 679 1.08 34.11 5.96
C THR A 679 1.24 32.94 6.91
N LEU A 680 2.35 32.88 7.65
CA LEU A 680 2.58 31.95 8.76
C LEU A 680 2.96 32.69 10.04
N CYS A 681 2.71 32.09 11.20
CA CYS A 681 3.18 32.60 12.48
C CYS A 681 4.67 32.27 12.67
N ALA A 682 5.49 33.25 13.06
CA ALA A 682 6.92 33.05 13.32
C ALA A 682 7.18 32.39 14.69
N ASP A 683 6.48 31.30 14.98
CA ASP A 683 6.51 30.57 16.25
C ASP A 683 7.43 29.34 16.21
N GLY A 684 7.83 28.88 15.01
CA GLY A 684 8.61 27.67 14.78
C GLY A 684 7.76 26.40 14.58
N GLU A 685 6.44 26.49 14.77
CA GLU A 685 5.46 25.40 14.65
C GLU A 685 4.53 25.57 13.44
N ASP A 686 4.30 26.79 12.93
CA ASP A 686 3.38 26.98 11.82
C ASP A 686 3.96 26.49 10.47
N MET A 687 3.09 26.09 9.53
CA MET A 687 3.48 25.58 8.22
C MET A 687 2.66 26.12 7.06
N ILE A 688 3.32 26.29 5.92
CA ILE A 688 2.71 26.50 4.60
C ILE A 688 2.97 25.25 3.74
N PHE A 689 1.93 24.80 3.06
CA PHE A 689 1.97 23.72 2.10
C PHE A 689 1.85 24.32 0.70
N LEU A 690 2.93 24.25 -0.07
CA LEU A 690 3.04 24.83 -1.40
C LEU A 690 2.88 23.73 -2.46
N GLU A 691 1.77 23.75 -3.18
CA GLU A 691 1.58 22.93 -4.37
C GLU A 691 2.37 23.54 -5.54
N ILE A 692 3.17 22.71 -6.19
CA ILE A 692 3.95 23.02 -7.37
C ILE A 692 3.31 22.22 -8.51
N ALA A 693 2.85 22.90 -9.55
CA ALA A 693 2.25 22.29 -10.73
C ALA A 693 2.95 22.74 -12.02
N ALA A 694 2.81 21.95 -13.08
CA ALA A 694 3.30 22.28 -14.42
C ALA A 694 2.14 22.68 -15.35
N GLU A 695 2.31 23.76 -16.10
CA GLU A 695 1.40 24.18 -17.17
C GLU A 695 2.14 24.29 -18.51
N ASP A 696 1.43 24.05 -19.59
CA ASP A 696 1.94 24.26 -20.94
C ASP A 696 1.83 25.74 -21.36
N LYS A 697 2.33 26.04 -22.56
CA LYS A 697 2.33 27.39 -23.14
C LYS A 697 0.94 28.01 -23.31
N ASP A 698 -0.12 27.19 -23.31
CA ASP A 698 -1.51 27.61 -23.50
C ASP A 698 -2.25 27.67 -22.14
N GLY A 699 -1.56 27.42 -21.02
CA GLY A 699 -2.10 27.45 -19.66
C GLY A 699 -2.85 26.18 -19.26
N HIS A 700 -2.68 25.07 -19.99
CA HIS A 700 -3.29 23.80 -19.60
C HIS A 700 -2.36 23.04 -18.64
N PRO A 701 -2.89 22.40 -17.58
CA PRO A 701 -2.11 21.54 -16.71
C PRO A 701 -1.45 20.40 -17.48
N VAL A 702 -0.14 20.21 -17.31
CA VAL A 702 0.60 19.08 -17.91
C VAL A 702 0.53 17.89 -16.95
N GLU A 703 -0.60 17.19 -17.00
CA GLU A 703 -0.97 16.19 -15.99
C GLU A 703 -0.13 14.90 -16.03
N ASN A 704 0.81 14.78 -16.98
CA ASN A 704 1.81 13.72 -17.03
C ASN A 704 3.27 14.23 -16.90
N ALA A 705 3.46 15.48 -16.47
CA ALA A 705 4.79 16.04 -16.28
C ALA A 705 5.55 15.32 -15.14
N SER A 706 6.84 15.13 -15.39
CA SER A 706 7.78 14.43 -14.53
C SER A 706 9.08 15.22 -14.32
N ASP A 707 9.04 16.53 -14.59
CA ASP A 707 10.21 17.42 -14.53
C ASP A 707 10.93 17.35 -13.18
N TYR A 708 12.26 17.33 -13.20
CA TYR A 708 13.07 17.47 -11.99
C TYR A 708 13.19 18.95 -11.63
N VAL A 709 12.74 19.31 -10.42
CA VAL A 709 12.82 20.69 -9.92
C VAL A 709 13.68 20.79 -8.67
N ARG A 710 14.32 21.95 -8.51
CA ARG A 710 14.96 22.39 -7.28
C ARG A 710 14.04 23.36 -6.55
N VAL A 711 13.88 23.15 -5.25
CA VAL A 711 13.09 24.01 -4.37
C VAL A 711 14.01 24.63 -3.32
N THR A 712 14.01 25.96 -3.23
CA THR A 712 14.74 26.71 -2.21
C THR A 712 13.78 27.59 -1.43
N ALA A 713 13.98 27.67 -0.11
CA ALA A 713 13.23 28.55 0.78
C ALA A 713 14.20 29.44 1.55
N GLU A 714 14.08 30.75 1.35
CA GLU A 714 14.96 31.76 1.95
C GLU A 714 14.17 32.69 2.88
N GLY A 715 14.88 33.32 3.83
CA GLY A 715 14.28 34.26 4.78
C GLY A 715 13.69 33.57 6.01
N ALA A 716 12.47 33.97 6.39
CA ALA A 716 11.80 33.59 7.64
C ALA A 716 11.13 32.20 7.63
N GLY A 717 11.38 31.39 6.60
CA GLY A 717 10.87 30.03 6.46
C GLY A 717 11.97 29.02 6.18
N ARG A 718 11.65 27.75 6.32
CA ARG A 718 12.54 26.61 6.07
C ARG A 718 11.82 25.50 5.32
N LEU A 719 12.46 24.92 4.31
CA LEU A 719 11.95 23.73 3.61
C LEU A 719 12.20 22.49 4.49
N VAL A 720 11.15 21.73 4.80
CA VAL A 720 11.23 20.56 5.72
C VAL A 720 10.72 19.26 5.10
N GLY A 721 10.29 19.29 3.83
CA GLY A 721 9.81 18.12 3.12
C GLY A 721 9.44 18.41 1.67
N LEU A 722 9.76 17.47 0.78
CA LEU A 722 9.29 17.41 -0.60
C LEU A 722 8.58 16.07 -0.83
N ASP A 723 7.37 16.08 -1.37
CA ASP A 723 6.61 14.86 -1.67
C ASP A 723 5.81 14.98 -2.96
N ASN A 724 5.81 13.94 -3.79
CA ASN A 724 5.03 13.88 -5.03
C ASN A 724 4.01 12.71 -5.02
N GLY A 725 4.00 11.86 -3.99
CA GLY A 725 3.07 10.72 -3.90
C GLY A 725 3.43 9.51 -4.76
N ASP A 726 4.54 9.52 -5.51
CA ASP A 726 4.98 8.36 -6.30
C ASP A 726 5.65 7.33 -5.38
N SER A 727 5.03 6.17 -5.25
CA SER A 727 5.56 5.05 -4.47
C SER A 727 6.84 4.46 -5.08
N THR A 728 7.09 4.68 -6.37
CA THR A 728 8.30 4.22 -7.06
C THR A 728 9.44 5.26 -7.06
N ASP A 729 9.23 6.42 -6.47
CA ASP A 729 10.22 7.50 -6.39
C ASP A 729 11.05 7.45 -5.10
N TYR A 730 12.32 7.07 -5.22
CA TYR A 730 13.22 6.98 -4.08
C TYR A 730 14.04 8.26 -3.83
N ASP A 731 13.73 9.36 -4.54
CA ASP A 731 14.31 10.67 -4.24
C ASP A 731 13.96 11.09 -2.80
N ALA A 732 14.92 11.72 -2.12
CA ALA A 732 14.86 11.98 -0.69
C ALA A 732 13.72 12.94 -0.31
N TYR A 733 12.89 12.56 0.66
CA TYR A 733 11.89 13.45 1.26
C TYR A 733 12.52 14.72 1.87
N LYS A 734 13.73 14.58 2.43
CA LYS A 734 14.52 15.65 3.06
C LYS A 734 15.51 16.33 2.08
N GLY A 735 15.29 16.12 0.77
CA GLY A 735 16.06 16.72 -0.32
C GLY A 735 15.60 18.11 -0.76
N THR A 736 16.41 18.79 -1.56
CA THR A 736 16.05 20.06 -2.24
C THR A 736 15.73 19.87 -3.72
N VAL A 737 15.93 18.68 -4.27
CA VAL A 737 15.65 18.32 -5.67
C VAL A 737 14.73 17.11 -5.68
N ARG A 738 13.63 17.19 -6.44
CA ARG A 738 12.69 16.08 -6.62
C ARG A 738 11.94 16.23 -7.94
N LYS A 739 11.56 15.12 -8.56
CA LYS A 739 10.68 15.13 -9.74
C LYS A 739 9.21 15.43 -9.39
N LEU A 740 8.50 16.04 -10.33
CA LEU A 740 7.04 16.03 -10.34
C LEU A 740 6.54 14.60 -10.59
N PHE A 741 5.36 14.28 -10.07
CA PHE A 741 4.64 13.06 -10.45
C PHE A 741 3.26 13.44 -10.95
N GLN A 742 2.94 13.06 -12.18
CA GLN A 742 1.70 13.44 -12.87
C GLN A 742 1.40 14.94 -12.70
N GLY A 743 2.41 15.75 -13.01
CA GLY A 743 2.34 17.21 -13.01
C GLY A 743 2.33 17.91 -11.66
N LYS A 744 2.56 17.21 -10.54
CA LYS A 744 2.53 17.83 -9.19
C LYS A 744 3.68 17.44 -8.27
N LEU A 745 4.04 18.37 -7.40
CA LEU A 745 4.96 18.21 -6.26
C LEU A 745 4.46 19.07 -5.10
N LEU A 746 4.62 18.60 -3.86
CA LEU A 746 4.35 19.35 -2.64
C LEU A 746 5.66 19.77 -1.98
N ALA A 747 5.78 21.06 -1.65
CA ALA A 747 6.81 21.57 -0.75
C ALA A 747 6.22 21.98 0.60
N MET A 748 6.83 21.52 1.68
CA MET A 748 6.43 21.82 3.06
C MET A 748 7.37 22.88 3.64
N ILE A 749 6.83 24.08 3.90
CA ILE A 749 7.59 25.23 4.40
C ILE A 749 7.19 25.50 5.85
N ALA A 750 8.09 25.21 6.80
CA ALA A 750 7.86 25.49 8.20
C ALA A 750 8.36 26.88 8.60
N ALA A 751 7.78 27.41 9.68
CA ALA A 751 8.17 28.67 10.30
C ALA A 751 9.59 28.60 10.88
N LYS A 752 10.30 29.73 10.82
CA LYS A 752 11.37 30.05 11.77
C LYS A 752 10.79 30.86 12.93
N THR A 753 11.61 31.14 13.94
CA THR A 753 11.26 32.00 15.09
C THR A 753 11.50 33.49 14.84
N ILE A 754 11.69 33.88 13.57
CA ILE A 754 11.94 35.26 13.16
C ILE A 754 10.83 35.70 12.19
N PRO A 755 10.18 36.86 12.39
CA PRO A 755 9.23 37.39 11.41
C PRO A 755 9.97 37.93 10.19
N GLY A 756 9.29 38.00 9.04
CA GLY A 756 9.87 38.55 7.81
C GLY A 756 9.32 37.96 6.52
N GLU A 757 9.97 38.30 5.41
CA GLU A 757 9.71 37.73 4.10
C GLU A 757 10.20 36.27 4.04
N ILE A 758 9.44 35.44 3.35
CA ILE A 758 9.84 34.09 2.94
C ILE A 758 9.78 34.05 1.42
N ARG A 759 10.91 33.76 0.79
CA ARG A 759 10.98 33.59 -0.67
C ARG A 759 11.14 32.13 -0.98
N VAL A 760 10.18 31.54 -1.69
CA VAL A 760 10.28 30.17 -2.18
C VAL A 760 10.46 30.20 -3.68
N THR A 761 11.57 29.63 -4.15
CA THR A 761 11.91 29.54 -5.57
C THR A 761 11.85 28.09 -6.01
N VAL A 762 11.21 27.85 -7.14
CA VAL A 762 11.15 26.57 -7.83
C VAL A 762 11.73 26.76 -9.21
N GLU A 763 12.70 25.94 -9.56
CA GLU A 763 13.37 26.01 -10.86
C GLU A 763 13.69 24.63 -11.39
N ASP A 764 13.96 24.51 -12.69
CA ASP A 764 14.52 23.27 -13.24
C ASP A 764 15.76 22.87 -12.41
N ALA A 765 15.88 21.60 -12.05
CA ALA A 765 16.98 21.15 -11.21
C ALA A 765 18.35 21.39 -11.87
N TRP A 766 18.37 21.41 -13.21
CA TRP A 766 19.56 21.58 -14.03
C TRP A 766 19.26 22.44 -15.26
N THR A 767 20.20 23.28 -15.66
CA THR A 767 20.12 24.00 -16.94
C THR A 767 20.25 23.02 -18.10
N ALA A 768 19.34 23.07 -19.09
CA ALA A 768 19.48 22.28 -20.31
C ALA A 768 20.77 22.70 -21.04
N THR A 769 21.74 21.79 -21.18
CA THR A 769 22.91 21.98 -22.04
C THR A 769 22.49 21.84 -23.49
N ALA A 770 21.84 22.85 -24.06
CA ALA A 770 21.55 22.91 -25.48
C ALA A 770 22.75 23.51 -26.23
N SER A 771 23.55 22.67 -26.90
CA SER A 771 24.51 23.13 -27.91
C SER A 771 23.77 23.44 -29.21
N MET A 772 23.22 24.64 -29.37
CA MET A 772 22.75 25.12 -30.67
C MET A 772 23.12 26.60 -30.86
N THR A 773 23.76 26.87 -32.00
CA THR A 773 24.33 28.14 -32.42
C THR A 773 23.27 29.21 -32.69
N ASP A 774 23.52 30.39 -32.11
CA ASP A 774 22.65 31.56 -32.02
C ASP A 774 22.76 32.47 -33.27
N GLU A 775 21.67 33.09 -33.70
CA GLU A 775 21.68 34.37 -34.46
C GLU A 775 20.39 35.18 -34.18
N THR A 776 20.53 36.12 -33.25
CA THR A 776 19.88 37.43 -32.99
C THR A 776 18.68 37.92 -33.85
N VAL A 777 17.70 38.59 -33.20
CA VAL A 777 17.26 40.00 -33.46
C VAL A 777 16.39 40.53 -32.30
N THR A 778 16.65 41.79 -31.93
CA THR A 778 16.10 42.62 -30.84
C THR A 778 14.79 43.37 -31.15
N GLY A 779 13.93 43.62 -30.14
CA GLY A 779 12.88 44.67 -30.19
C GLY A 779 12.02 44.80 -28.91
N THR A 780 11.89 46.01 -28.38
CA THR A 780 11.42 46.43 -27.04
C THR A 780 9.89 46.63 -26.84
N ALA A 781 9.49 46.57 -25.55
CA ALA A 781 8.15 46.44 -24.92
C ALA A 781 7.21 47.68 -24.83
N ALA A 782 5.93 47.45 -24.45
CA ALA A 782 5.20 48.21 -23.40
C ALA A 782 3.79 47.64 -22.99
N ALA A 783 3.73 47.11 -21.76
CA ALA A 783 2.76 47.27 -20.64
C ALA A 783 1.22 47.02 -20.73
N VAL A 784 0.75 45.98 -20.00
CA VAL A 784 -0.41 45.95 -19.05
C VAL A 784 -0.09 44.99 -17.88
N VAL A 785 -0.71 45.19 -16.71
CA VAL A 785 -0.36 44.75 -15.34
C VAL A 785 -0.38 43.22 -15.12
N GLU A 786 0.81 42.62 -15.04
CA GLU A 786 1.11 41.22 -14.69
C GLU A 786 2.43 41.17 -13.88
N THR A 787 2.65 40.10 -13.11
CA THR A 787 3.81 39.85 -12.26
C THR A 787 5.13 39.87 -13.04
N SER A 788 6.01 40.84 -12.78
CA SER A 788 7.27 41.04 -13.52
C SER A 788 8.48 40.38 -12.85
N ASP A 789 8.94 39.26 -13.41
CA ASP A 789 10.33 38.98 -13.83
C ASP A 789 10.46 37.47 -14.20
N ASN A 790 9.81 37.07 -15.29
CA ASN A 790 10.10 35.81 -15.99
C ASN A 790 10.57 36.15 -17.40
N THR A 791 11.84 36.53 -17.56
CA THR A 791 12.47 36.58 -18.88
C THR A 791 12.97 35.19 -19.25
N ALA A 792 12.20 34.51 -20.10
CA ALA A 792 12.64 33.33 -20.83
C ALA A 792 13.88 33.65 -21.66
N ALA A 793 15.05 33.26 -21.16
CA ALA A 793 16.12 32.76 -22.01
C ALA A 793 15.84 31.26 -22.22
N ALA A 794 15.92 30.78 -23.46
CA ALA A 794 15.79 29.36 -23.74
C ALA A 794 16.75 28.55 -22.86
N GLY A 795 16.22 27.72 -21.95
CA GLY A 795 17.00 26.66 -21.27
C GLY A 795 16.79 26.45 -19.76
N HIS A 796 16.04 27.29 -19.02
CA HIS A 796 15.82 27.11 -17.58
C HIS A 796 14.52 27.77 -17.09
N ARG A 797 13.56 26.97 -16.64
CA ARG A 797 12.27 27.46 -16.10
C ARG A 797 12.41 27.78 -14.62
N THR A 798 11.81 28.89 -14.19
CA THR A 798 11.79 29.33 -12.79
C THR A 798 10.45 29.95 -12.42
N ALA A 799 10.06 29.78 -11.17
CA ALA A 799 8.90 30.40 -10.55
C ALA A 799 9.24 30.77 -9.10
N THR A 800 8.73 31.89 -8.61
CA THR A 800 8.97 32.35 -7.25
C THR A 800 7.66 32.81 -6.62
N VAL A 801 7.48 32.47 -5.35
CA VAL A 801 6.39 33.01 -4.52
C VAL A 801 6.98 33.68 -3.29
N THR A 802 6.43 34.84 -2.95
CA THR A 802 6.76 35.58 -1.73
C THR A 802 5.63 35.39 -0.72
N LEU A 803 6.00 34.91 0.47
CA LEU A 803 5.13 34.66 1.61
C LEU A 803 5.65 35.48 2.81
N HIS A 804 4.89 35.52 3.91
CA HIS A 804 5.28 36.31 5.08
C HIS A 804 5.13 35.54 6.40
N ALA A 805 6.13 35.64 7.26
CA ALA A 805 6.06 35.24 8.66
C ALA A 805 5.70 36.47 9.51
N ILE A 806 4.58 36.40 10.23
CA ILE A 806 4.14 37.45 11.16
C ILE A 806 4.66 37.16 12.56
N GLU A 807 4.91 38.22 13.33
CA GLU A 807 5.34 38.09 14.73
C GLU A 807 4.34 37.27 15.55
N ALA A 808 4.85 36.30 16.30
CA ALA A 808 4.07 35.40 17.13
C ALA A 808 4.81 35.10 18.43
N GLN A 809 4.08 34.68 19.46
CA GLN A 809 4.68 34.26 20.71
C GLN A 809 5.38 32.92 20.53
N ILE A 810 6.67 32.87 20.79
CA ILE A 810 7.45 31.62 20.75
C ILE A 810 7.23 30.87 22.05
N ARG A 811 6.73 29.64 21.96
CA ARG A 811 6.60 28.76 23.11
C ARG A 811 7.98 28.30 23.57
N PRO A 812 8.32 28.38 24.87
CA PRO A 812 9.56 27.81 25.39
C PRO A 812 9.67 26.32 25.06
N GLY A 813 10.87 25.90 24.66
CA GLY A 813 11.18 24.49 24.36
C GLY A 813 10.89 24.04 22.93
N ILE A 814 10.40 24.91 22.05
CA ILE A 814 10.32 24.65 20.61
C ILE A 814 11.72 24.52 20.00
N CYS A 815 11.85 23.62 19.02
CA CYS A 815 13.00 23.56 18.12
C CYS A 815 12.55 23.84 16.68
N ALA A 816 13.33 24.63 15.94
CA ALA A 816 13.02 25.01 14.55
C ALA A 816 14.31 25.21 13.74
N THR A 817 15.20 24.22 13.78
CA THR A 817 16.51 24.23 13.12
C THR A 817 16.63 23.25 11.96
N GLU A 818 15.74 22.26 11.87
CA GLU A 818 15.71 21.30 10.77
C GLU A 818 15.43 22.01 9.43
N GLU A 819 16.29 21.76 8.44
CA GLU A 819 16.10 22.20 7.06
C GLU A 819 16.53 21.07 6.12
N ASN A 820 15.82 20.93 5.00
CA ASN A 820 16.18 20.03 3.92
C ASN A 820 17.58 20.38 3.39
N ARG A 821 18.30 19.36 2.92
CA ARG A 821 19.67 19.50 2.40
C ARG A 821 19.74 18.98 0.98
N GLU A 822 20.83 19.28 0.30
CA GLU A 822 21.04 18.74 -1.02
C GLU A 822 21.38 17.25 -0.95
N TYR A 823 20.58 16.44 -1.62
CA TYR A 823 20.82 15.03 -1.88
C TYR A 823 20.77 14.82 -3.40
N PRO A 824 21.65 13.98 -3.97
CA PRO A 824 21.52 13.60 -5.36
C PRO A 824 20.22 12.83 -5.58
N PRO A 825 19.61 12.90 -6.78
CA PRO A 825 18.52 12.01 -7.16
C PRO A 825 18.90 10.55 -6.97
N ALA A 826 17.92 9.70 -6.71
CA ALA A 826 18.13 8.32 -6.33
C ALA A 826 18.66 7.45 -7.47
N PHE A 827 18.22 7.70 -8.70
CA PHE A 827 18.48 6.85 -9.86
C PHE A 827 19.15 7.55 -11.03
N VAL A 828 18.98 8.88 -11.15
CA VAL A 828 19.41 9.63 -12.33
C VAL A 828 20.57 10.57 -12.03
N GLU A 829 21.42 10.78 -13.04
CA GLU A 829 22.53 11.72 -12.97
C GLU A 829 22.05 13.17 -13.15
N PRO A 830 22.78 14.16 -12.61
CA PRO A 830 22.49 15.58 -12.89
C PRO A 830 22.41 15.88 -14.39
N GLY A 831 21.37 16.58 -14.81
CA GLY A 831 21.08 16.93 -16.21
C GLY A 831 20.15 15.94 -16.92
N PHE A 832 19.64 14.91 -16.23
CA PHE A 832 18.65 13.99 -16.79
C PHE A 832 17.34 14.71 -17.12
N VAL A 833 16.87 14.55 -18.37
CA VAL A 833 15.57 15.06 -18.82
C VAL A 833 14.62 13.87 -19.00
N PRO A 834 13.57 13.77 -18.18
CA PRO A 834 12.67 12.63 -18.20
C PRO A 834 11.80 12.60 -19.45
N VAL A 835 11.52 11.39 -19.94
CA VAL A 835 10.45 11.14 -20.90
C VAL A 835 9.11 11.46 -20.22
N ARG A 836 8.28 12.24 -20.92
CA ARG A 836 6.92 12.63 -20.54
C ARG A 836 5.86 11.85 -21.32
N LYS A 837 6.07 11.65 -22.63
CA LYS A 837 5.12 10.96 -23.52
C LYS A 837 5.85 10.16 -24.58
N LEU A 838 5.37 8.95 -24.84
CA LEU A 838 5.71 8.13 -26.00
C LEU A 838 4.50 8.13 -26.94
N GLU A 839 4.55 8.88 -28.02
CA GLU A 839 3.45 8.96 -28.99
C GLU A 839 3.64 7.97 -30.13
N LEU A 840 2.71 7.03 -30.25
CA LEU A 840 2.75 5.92 -31.19
C LEU A 840 1.89 6.21 -32.43
N SER A 841 2.40 5.85 -33.61
CA SER A 841 1.69 6.02 -34.88
C SER A 841 1.94 4.86 -35.85
N ALA A 842 0.86 4.32 -36.42
CA ALA A 842 0.90 3.29 -37.45
C ALA A 842 -0.08 3.63 -38.58
N ALA A 843 0.24 3.20 -39.80
CA ALA A 843 -0.61 3.44 -40.97
C ALA A 843 -1.93 2.65 -40.94
N ALA A 844 -1.95 1.53 -40.22
CA ALA A 844 -3.11 0.68 -40.01
C ALA A 844 -2.96 -0.09 -38.69
N THR A 845 -4.08 -0.42 -38.05
CA THR A 845 -4.13 -1.27 -36.85
C THR A 845 -4.70 -2.66 -37.12
N THR A 846 -5.12 -2.94 -38.35
CA THR A 846 -5.62 -4.27 -38.78
C THR A 846 -4.61 -4.91 -39.74
N LEU A 847 -4.21 -6.15 -39.47
CA LEU A 847 -3.30 -6.96 -40.27
C LEU A 847 -4.06 -8.11 -40.93
N THR A 848 -3.80 -8.36 -42.21
CA THR A 848 -4.47 -9.40 -43.01
C THR A 848 -3.43 -10.15 -43.86
N PRO A 849 -3.76 -11.30 -44.47
CA PRO A 849 -2.88 -11.98 -45.43
C PRO A 849 -2.32 -11.07 -46.53
N GLU A 850 -3.08 -10.06 -46.97
CA GLU A 850 -2.65 -9.08 -47.97
C GLU A 850 -1.67 -8.04 -47.41
N ASN A 851 -1.80 -7.71 -46.13
CA ASN A 851 -0.93 -6.78 -45.39
C ASN A 851 -0.50 -7.40 -44.05
N PRO A 852 0.41 -8.39 -44.07
CA PRO A 852 0.73 -9.19 -42.89
C PRO A 852 1.56 -8.43 -41.84
N SER A 853 2.10 -7.26 -42.20
CA SER A 853 2.93 -6.46 -41.31
C SER A 853 2.70 -4.96 -41.47
N VAL A 854 2.97 -4.20 -40.41
CA VAL A 854 2.88 -2.74 -40.40
C VAL A 854 4.07 -2.15 -39.63
N LEU A 855 4.47 -0.93 -40.01
CA LEU A 855 5.45 -0.15 -39.27
C LEU A 855 4.75 0.69 -38.20
N LEU A 856 5.28 0.63 -36.98
CA LEU A 856 4.90 1.46 -35.86
C LEU A 856 6.08 2.39 -35.53
N HIS A 857 5.83 3.69 -35.57
CA HIS A 857 6.80 4.73 -35.23
C HIS A 857 6.45 5.39 -33.89
N THR A 858 7.48 5.73 -33.11
CA THR A 858 7.36 6.41 -31.82
C THR A 858 8.00 7.79 -31.87
N CYS A 859 7.31 8.81 -31.36
CA CYS A 859 7.90 10.11 -31.01
C CYS A 859 8.06 10.21 -29.49
N ILE A 860 9.27 10.54 -29.04
CA ILE A 860 9.61 10.70 -27.62
C ILE A 860 9.52 12.17 -27.24
N TYR A 861 8.67 12.52 -26.28
CA TYR A 861 8.53 13.88 -25.76
C TYR A 861 8.99 13.98 -24.29
N PRO A 862 9.58 15.11 -23.89
CA PRO A 862 10.01 16.21 -24.76
C PRO A 862 11.15 15.77 -25.71
N MET A 863 11.41 16.53 -26.77
CA MET A 863 12.37 16.11 -27.81
C MET A 863 13.81 16.00 -27.28
N GLU A 864 14.10 16.75 -26.22
CA GLU A 864 15.32 16.80 -25.45
C GLU A 864 15.42 15.72 -24.35
N ALA A 865 14.43 14.82 -24.21
CA ALA A 865 14.48 13.73 -23.24
C ALA A 865 15.76 12.88 -23.41
N THR A 866 16.43 12.59 -22.31
CA THR A 866 17.75 11.95 -22.32
C THR A 866 17.67 10.42 -22.45
N ASP A 867 16.60 9.79 -21.97
CA ASP A 867 16.38 8.35 -22.17
C ASP A 867 15.66 8.09 -23.50
N ARG A 868 16.43 7.65 -24.50
CA ARG A 868 15.95 7.35 -25.85
C ARG A 868 15.75 5.84 -26.07
N LYS A 869 16.05 5.00 -25.08
CA LYS A 869 15.94 3.55 -25.23
C LYS A 869 14.50 3.11 -25.02
N LEU A 870 13.93 2.48 -26.03
CA LEU A 870 12.57 1.92 -25.98
C LEU A 870 12.61 0.41 -25.72
N LEU A 871 11.58 -0.08 -25.03
CA LEU A 871 11.32 -1.50 -24.83
C LEU A 871 9.94 -1.82 -25.41
N TRP A 872 9.85 -2.95 -26.11
CA TRP A 872 8.65 -3.33 -26.85
C TRP A 872 8.09 -4.64 -26.34
N SER A 873 6.76 -4.71 -26.20
CA SER A 873 6.07 -5.96 -25.92
C SER A 873 4.74 -6.05 -26.65
N ILE A 874 4.37 -7.27 -27.02
CA ILE A 874 3.06 -7.60 -27.58
C ILE A 874 2.30 -8.36 -26.51
N THR A 875 1.17 -7.81 -26.08
CA THR A 875 0.36 -8.35 -24.99
C THR A 875 -1.09 -8.49 -25.40
N ASP A 876 -1.90 -9.20 -24.61
CA ASP A 876 -3.35 -9.04 -24.65
C ASP A 876 -3.79 -7.74 -23.93
N ALA A 877 -5.11 -7.53 -23.83
CA ALA A 877 -5.69 -6.36 -23.16
C ALA A 877 -5.38 -6.28 -21.65
N THR A 878 -4.91 -7.37 -21.06
CA THR A 878 -4.63 -7.48 -19.62
C THR A 878 -3.14 -7.39 -19.30
N GLY A 879 -2.30 -7.23 -20.33
CA GLY A 879 -0.85 -7.10 -20.23
C GLY A 879 -0.07 -8.42 -20.27
N ILE A 880 -0.72 -9.54 -20.58
CA ILE A 880 -0.06 -10.85 -20.70
C ILE A 880 0.56 -10.98 -22.09
N PRO A 881 1.80 -11.49 -22.23
CA PRO A 881 2.41 -11.72 -23.55
C PRO A 881 1.50 -12.48 -24.51
N SER A 882 1.35 -11.96 -25.73
CA SER A 882 0.45 -12.53 -26.74
C SER A 882 1.24 -13.09 -27.93
N PRO A 883 0.98 -14.35 -28.36
CA PRO A 883 1.62 -14.97 -29.52
C PRO A 883 1.01 -14.53 -30.87
N ILE A 884 -0.02 -13.67 -30.86
CA ILE A 884 -0.80 -13.28 -32.05
C ILE A 884 0.03 -12.51 -33.08
N ALA A 885 1.09 -11.83 -32.63
CA ALA A 885 1.98 -11.07 -33.49
C ALA A 885 3.40 -11.06 -32.93
N LYS A 886 4.37 -10.68 -33.78
CA LYS A 886 5.78 -10.56 -33.41
C LYS A 886 6.31 -9.14 -33.70
N PRO A 887 7.03 -8.52 -32.75
CA PRO A 887 7.74 -7.27 -32.99
C PRO A 887 9.15 -7.53 -33.55
N GLU A 888 9.60 -6.66 -34.45
CA GLU A 888 10.99 -6.58 -34.93
C GLU A 888 11.46 -5.13 -34.82
N GLU A 889 12.46 -4.87 -33.99
CA GLU A 889 13.02 -3.52 -33.79
C GLU A 889 13.67 -2.97 -35.06
N LEU A 890 13.38 -1.71 -35.36
CA LEU A 890 14.00 -1.00 -36.48
C LEU A 890 15.40 -0.50 -36.09
N PRO A 891 16.32 -0.33 -37.06
CA PRO A 891 17.68 0.13 -36.79
C PRO A 891 17.79 1.54 -36.19
N ASP A 892 16.73 2.36 -36.27
CA ASP A 892 16.67 3.69 -35.69
C ASP A 892 16.42 3.67 -34.17
N GLY A 893 15.97 2.54 -33.62
CA GLY A 893 15.60 2.39 -32.20
C GLY A 893 14.29 3.06 -31.80
N GLU A 894 13.58 3.70 -32.74
CA GLU A 894 12.38 4.52 -32.50
C GLU A 894 11.11 3.91 -33.12
N GLY A 895 11.21 2.72 -33.69
CA GLY A 895 10.05 1.99 -34.20
C GLY A 895 10.24 0.49 -34.23
N ILE A 896 9.14 -0.21 -34.52
CA ILE A 896 9.12 -1.64 -34.76
C ILE A 896 8.34 -1.96 -36.04
N ARG A 897 8.68 -3.08 -36.67
CA ARG A 897 7.79 -3.79 -37.58
C ARG A 897 6.99 -4.82 -36.78
N ILE A 898 5.67 -4.76 -36.89
CA ILE A 898 4.78 -5.74 -36.29
C ILE A 898 4.33 -6.69 -37.38
N THR A 899 4.47 -7.99 -37.19
CA THR A 899 3.99 -9.02 -38.13
C THR A 899 2.93 -9.88 -37.46
N GLY A 900 1.74 -9.96 -38.06
CA GLY A 900 0.65 -10.81 -37.60
C GLY A 900 0.96 -12.29 -37.86
N ILE A 901 0.68 -13.14 -36.87
CA ILE A 901 0.94 -14.58 -36.91
C ILE A 901 -0.37 -15.37 -37.02
N SER A 902 -1.39 -14.99 -36.25
CA SER A 902 -2.65 -15.70 -36.12
C SER A 902 -3.79 -14.73 -35.82
N ASP A 903 -5.03 -15.15 -35.98
CA ASP A 903 -6.21 -14.32 -35.78
C ASP A 903 -6.38 -13.89 -34.31
N GLY A 904 -6.81 -12.64 -34.10
CA GLY A 904 -7.14 -12.10 -32.78
C GLY A 904 -6.68 -10.66 -32.56
N SER A 905 -7.03 -10.11 -31.41
CA SER A 905 -6.64 -8.75 -30.96
C SER A 905 -5.42 -8.79 -30.05
N PHE A 906 -4.55 -7.80 -30.16
CA PHE A 906 -3.40 -7.62 -29.27
C PHE A 906 -3.09 -6.15 -29.04
N GLN A 907 -2.37 -5.86 -27.97
CA GLN A 907 -1.81 -4.54 -27.66
C GLN A 907 -0.31 -4.54 -27.95
N VAL A 908 0.17 -3.45 -28.53
CA VAL A 908 1.59 -3.16 -28.59
C VAL A 908 1.90 -2.14 -27.53
N ARG A 909 2.80 -2.47 -26.61
CA ARG A 909 3.30 -1.57 -25.57
C ARG A 909 4.70 -1.10 -25.93
N CYS A 910 4.86 0.21 -25.98
CA CYS A 910 6.13 0.90 -26.02
C CYS A 910 6.44 1.44 -24.63
N MET A 911 7.60 1.11 -24.09
CA MET A 911 7.96 1.38 -22.71
C MET A 911 9.31 2.09 -22.62
N SER A 912 9.46 2.92 -21.60
CA SER A 912 10.74 3.52 -21.24
C SER A 912 11.03 3.26 -19.77
N ARG A 913 12.31 3.03 -19.45
CA ARG A 913 12.78 2.94 -18.06
C ARG A 913 12.98 4.31 -17.42
N ASN A 914 12.97 5.36 -18.23
CA ASN A 914 13.09 6.75 -17.84
C ASN A 914 14.24 6.98 -16.86
N GLY A 915 15.42 6.42 -17.18
CA GLY A 915 16.62 6.54 -16.34
C GLY A 915 16.65 5.65 -15.09
N THR A 916 15.67 4.78 -14.87
CA THR A 916 15.60 3.89 -13.70
C THR A 916 15.87 2.40 -14.06
N PRO A 917 15.99 1.49 -13.08
CA PRO A 917 16.14 0.06 -13.35
C PRO A 917 14.89 -0.62 -13.93
N SER A 918 13.69 -0.17 -13.55
CA SER A 918 12.39 -0.71 -13.99
C SER A 918 11.70 0.20 -15.01
N VAL A 919 10.60 -0.26 -15.62
CA VAL A 919 9.82 0.60 -16.52
C VAL A 919 9.14 1.69 -15.69
N LYS A 920 9.03 2.90 -16.23
CA LYS A 920 8.33 4.03 -15.57
C LYS A 920 7.31 4.70 -16.47
N MET A 921 7.23 4.27 -17.72
CA MET A 921 6.29 4.78 -18.69
C MET A 921 5.87 3.68 -19.64
N ILE A 922 4.56 3.59 -19.87
CA ILE A 922 3.94 2.68 -20.81
C ILE A 922 3.03 3.50 -21.73
N SER A 923 3.23 3.38 -23.04
CA SER A 923 2.30 3.83 -24.06
C SER A 923 1.83 2.63 -24.87
N GLN A 924 0.58 2.62 -25.30
CA GLN A 924 0.00 1.46 -25.97
C GLN A 924 -0.93 1.81 -27.12
N LEU A 925 -1.00 0.91 -28.11
CA LEU A 925 -1.97 0.90 -29.19
C LEU A 925 -2.54 -0.50 -29.41
N GLU A 926 -3.81 -0.58 -29.78
CA GLU A 926 -4.53 -1.83 -30.06
C GLU A 926 -4.44 -2.18 -31.55
N PHE A 927 -4.23 -3.47 -31.83
CA PHE A 927 -4.14 -4.05 -33.16
C PHE A 927 -5.00 -5.30 -33.25
N GLN A 928 -5.35 -5.68 -34.49
CA GLN A 928 -6.12 -6.88 -34.79
C GLN A 928 -5.51 -7.61 -36.00
N VAL A 929 -5.50 -8.95 -35.96
CA VAL A 929 -5.14 -9.81 -37.09
C VAL A 929 -6.37 -10.59 -37.54
N GLU A 930 -6.59 -10.68 -38.86
CA GLU A 930 -7.72 -11.39 -39.47
C GLU A 930 -7.26 -12.23 -40.67
N GLY A 931 -7.72 -13.49 -40.76
CA GLY A 931 -7.46 -14.39 -41.89
C GLY A 931 -6.14 -15.18 -41.85
N MET A 932 -5.41 -15.19 -40.72
CA MET A 932 -4.12 -15.87 -40.52
C MET A 932 -4.22 -17.25 -39.82
N GLY A 933 -5.39 -17.62 -39.28
CA GLY A 933 -5.61 -18.94 -38.65
C GLY A 933 -5.39 -18.95 -37.13
N GLN A 934 -5.43 -20.14 -36.51
CA GLN A 934 -5.45 -20.32 -35.05
C GLN A 934 -4.04 -20.39 -34.42
N THR A 935 -3.89 -19.85 -33.22
CA THR A 935 -2.66 -19.94 -32.41
C THR A 935 -2.58 -21.25 -31.60
N PHE A 936 -1.39 -21.83 -31.52
CA PHE A 936 -1.04 -22.89 -30.57
C PHE A 936 -0.10 -22.33 -29.50
N ARG A 937 -0.23 -22.81 -28.26
CA ARG A 937 0.65 -22.39 -27.14
C ARG A 937 1.68 -23.47 -26.85
N SER A 938 2.95 -23.11 -26.76
CA SER A 938 4.00 -24.04 -26.34
C SER A 938 3.93 -24.26 -24.82
N PRO A 939 3.83 -25.50 -24.32
CA PRO A 939 3.93 -25.81 -22.90
C PRO A 939 5.37 -25.76 -22.39
N TYR A 940 6.36 -25.64 -23.28
CA TYR A 940 7.79 -25.66 -22.94
C TYR A 940 8.36 -24.28 -22.60
N GLU A 941 7.55 -23.24 -22.76
CA GLU A 941 7.81 -21.89 -22.26
C GLU A 941 6.88 -21.63 -21.06
N PRO A 942 7.24 -20.72 -20.13
CA PRO A 942 6.36 -20.36 -19.03
C PRO A 942 4.99 -19.89 -19.50
N VAL A 943 3.95 -20.64 -19.14
CA VAL A 943 2.55 -20.31 -19.40
C VAL A 943 1.99 -19.60 -18.17
N THR A 944 1.70 -18.30 -18.31
CA THR A 944 1.10 -17.51 -17.22
C THR A 944 -0.25 -18.09 -16.82
N ALA A 945 -0.47 -18.34 -15.54
CA ALA A 945 -1.62 -19.08 -15.06
C ALA A 945 -2.96 -18.37 -15.34
N ILE A 946 -3.02 -17.05 -15.17
CA ILE A 946 -4.25 -16.28 -15.41
C ILE A 946 -4.65 -16.25 -16.91
N SER A 947 -3.79 -16.72 -17.81
CA SER A 947 -4.06 -16.78 -19.26
C SER A 947 -4.95 -17.97 -19.68
N TYR A 948 -5.62 -18.63 -18.74
CA TYR A 948 -6.55 -19.73 -19.03
C TYR A 948 -7.67 -19.28 -19.97
N ASP A 949 -8.18 -20.18 -20.80
CA ASP A 949 -9.23 -19.88 -21.78
C ASP A 949 -10.64 -19.90 -21.16
N THR A 950 -10.85 -20.77 -20.17
CA THR A 950 -12.06 -20.78 -19.33
C THR A 950 -11.75 -21.36 -17.95
N SER A 951 -12.61 -21.08 -16.97
CA SER A 951 -12.56 -21.69 -15.64
C SER A 951 -13.93 -22.23 -15.24
N PHE A 952 -13.97 -23.07 -14.21
CA PHE A 952 -15.22 -23.57 -13.62
C PHE A 952 -15.07 -23.80 -12.11
N GLY A 953 -16.22 -23.87 -11.43
CA GLY A 953 -16.30 -24.08 -9.98
C GLY A 953 -16.17 -22.77 -9.21
N GLY A 954 -15.15 -22.65 -8.36
CA GLY A 954 -14.89 -21.45 -7.55
C GLY A 954 -14.48 -20.20 -8.34
N ASP A 955 -14.64 -19.02 -7.73
CA ASP A 955 -14.24 -17.75 -8.33
C ASP A 955 -12.70 -17.65 -8.43
N VAL A 956 -12.19 -17.38 -9.64
CA VAL A 956 -10.75 -17.17 -9.86
C VAL A 956 -10.39 -15.71 -9.58
N SER A 957 -9.56 -15.49 -8.56
CA SER A 957 -9.01 -14.15 -8.28
C SER A 957 -7.71 -13.92 -9.05
N ARG A 958 -7.46 -12.66 -9.46
CA ARG A 958 -6.16 -12.25 -9.99
C ARG A 958 -5.25 -11.88 -8.83
N GLY A 959 -4.08 -12.50 -8.74
CA GLY A 959 -3.04 -12.13 -7.79
C GLY A 959 -1.90 -11.33 -8.45
N VAL A 960 -0.88 -11.02 -7.65
CA VAL A 960 0.37 -10.39 -8.12
C VAL A 960 1.08 -11.25 -9.16
N GLU A 961 1.97 -10.66 -9.96
CA GLU A 961 2.69 -11.35 -11.03
C GLU A 961 1.80 -12.11 -12.05
N ASN A 962 0.57 -11.62 -12.28
CA ASN A 962 -0.43 -12.25 -13.16
C ASN A 962 -0.80 -13.69 -12.72
N SER A 963 -0.79 -13.95 -11.42
CA SER A 963 -1.20 -15.24 -10.88
C SER A 963 -2.71 -15.44 -10.85
N ALA A 964 -3.14 -16.70 -10.91
CA ALA A 964 -4.53 -17.13 -10.75
C ALA A 964 -4.71 -17.75 -9.35
N GLY A 965 -5.55 -17.13 -8.53
CA GLY A 965 -5.90 -17.61 -7.19
C GLY A 965 -7.14 -18.49 -7.20
N THR A 966 -7.05 -19.69 -6.65
CA THR A 966 -8.15 -20.65 -6.50
C THR A 966 -9.03 -20.32 -5.28
N ASP A 967 -10.30 -20.76 -5.33
CA ASP A 967 -11.23 -20.62 -4.21
C ASP A 967 -11.07 -21.78 -3.20
N LYS A 968 -11.30 -21.49 -1.91
CA LYS A 968 -11.36 -22.50 -0.84
C LYS A 968 -12.75 -23.10 -0.69
N ALA A 969 -13.80 -22.41 -1.13
CA ALA A 969 -15.18 -22.84 -0.91
C ALA A 969 -15.64 -23.92 -1.89
N GLN A 970 -15.06 -23.96 -3.10
CA GLN A 970 -15.40 -24.90 -4.16
C GLN A 970 -14.16 -25.27 -4.99
N PRO A 971 -14.10 -26.48 -5.58
CA PRO A 971 -13.03 -26.84 -6.51
C PRO A 971 -12.95 -25.82 -7.65
N THR A 972 -11.76 -25.32 -7.95
CA THR A 972 -11.52 -24.35 -9.02
C THR A 972 -10.71 -25.02 -10.13
N GLY A 973 -11.23 -25.01 -11.36
CA GLY A 973 -10.55 -25.54 -12.55
C GLY A 973 -10.10 -24.44 -13.52
N LEU A 974 -8.85 -24.48 -13.97
CA LEU A 974 -8.26 -23.58 -14.97
C LEU A 974 -7.99 -24.37 -16.26
N VAL A 975 -8.68 -24.02 -17.35
CA VAL A 975 -8.63 -24.75 -18.64
C VAL A 975 -7.74 -24.00 -19.63
N TYR A 976 -6.72 -24.68 -20.15
CA TYR A 976 -5.80 -24.20 -21.19
C TYR A 976 -6.02 -25.01 -22.47
N ARG A 977 -6.31 -24.34 -23.57
CA ARG A 977 -6.65 -24.97 -24.86
C ARG A 977 -5.50 -24.89 -25.85
N SER A 978 -5.46 -25.86 -26.75
CA SER A 978 -4.52 -25.87 -27.90
C SER A 978 -3.04 -25.78 -27.47
N MET A 979 -2.67 -26.49 -26.40
CA MET A 979 -1.28 -26.64 -25.96
C MET A 979 -0.56 -27.64 -26.86
N ASP A 980 0.51 -27.23 -27.54
CA ASP A 980 1.26 -28.09 -28.46
C ASP A 980 2.48 -28.72 -27.78
N PHE A 981 2.32 -29.97 -27.33
CA PHE A 981 3.38 -30.77 -26.71
C PHE A 981 4.31 -31.43 -27.76
N GLY A 982 4.09 -31.22 -29.06
CA GLY A 982 4.82 -31.94 -30.10
C GLY A 982 4.66 -33.46 -30.03
N GLU A 983 5.31 -34.19 -30.93
CA GLU A 983 5.05 -35.64 -31.06
C GLU A 983 5.58 -36.48 -29.87
N PHE A 984 6.69 -36.08 -29.26
CA PHE A 984 7.30 -36.84 -28.16
C PHE A 984 6.67 -36.55 -26.79
N GLY A 985 6.23 -35.29 -26.59
CA GLY A 985 5.55 -34.87 -25.39
C GLY A 985 6.43 -34.69 -24.16
N SER A 986 5.79 -34.44 -23.02
CA SER A 986 6.43 -34.43 -21.69
C SER A 986 5.45 -34.87 -20.61
N ASP A 987 6.00 -35.46 -19.55
CA ASP A 987 5.32 -35.85 -18.31
C ASP A 987 5.90 -35.10 -17.10
N GLU A 988 6.82 -34.16 -17.29
CA GLU A 988 7.39 -33.39 -16.19
C GLU A 988 6.91 -31.95 -16.27
N ILE A 989 6.18 -31.52 -15.24
CA ILE A 989 5.57 -30.19 -15.13
C ILE A 989 6.10 -29.47 -13.90
N THR A 990 6.46 -28.20 -14.06
CA THR A 990 6.81 -27.30 -12.96
C THR A 990 5.67 -26.32 -12.72
N LEU A 991 5.20 -26.23 -11.48
CA LEU A 991 4.18 -25.28 -11.03
C LEU A 991 4.82 -24.24 -10.10
N ALA A 992 4.64 -22.95 -10.37
CA ALA A 992 5.09 -21.87 -9.50
C ALA A 992 3.94 -21.39 -8.59
N ILE A 993 3.95 -21.82 -7.33
CA ILE A 993 2.81 -21.66 -6.41
C ILE A 993 3.17 -20.78 -5.21
N PHE A 994 2.26 -19.87 -4.87
CA PHE A 994 2.20 -19.19 -3.57
C PHE A 994 1.03 -19.73 -2.77
N ALA A 995 1.32 -20.26 -1.58
CA ALA A 995 0.34 -20.68 -0.58
C ALA A 995 0.51 -19.86 0.70
N ASN A 996 -0.59 -19.45 1.31
CA ASN A 996 -0.60 -18.59 2.49
C ASN A 996 -0.66 -19.37 3.81
N ASP A 997 -0.42 -20.67 3.76
CA ASP A 997 -0.35 -21.56 4.91
C ASP A 997 0.71 -22.65 4.65
N ASN A 998 0.90 -23.55 5.61
CA ASN A 998 1.86 -24.66 5.52
C ASN A 998 1.14 -26.00 5.28
N ASP A 999 -0.15 -25.96 4.98
CA ASP A 999 -0.95 -27.16 4.78
C ASP A 999 -0.61 -27.78 3.41
N PRO A 1000 -0.79 -29.10 3.26
CA PRO A 1000 -0.59 -29.75 1.97
C PRO A 1000 -1.70 -29.35 1.00
N HIS A 1001 -1.35 -28.81 -0.17
CA HIS A 1001 -2.30 -28.45 -1.23
C HIS A 1001 -2.37 -29.53 -2.31
N ARG A 1002 -3.56 -30.06 -2.56
CA ARG A 1002 -3.83 -31.09 -3.57
C ARG A 1002 -4.16 -30.46 -4.91
N ILE A 1003 -3.48 -30.92 -5.95
CA ILE A 1003 -3.60 -30.39 -7.32
C ILE A 1003 -3.79 -31.55 -8.28
N GLN A 1004 -4.81 -31.46 -9.12
CA GLN A 1004 -5.08 -32.40 -10.20
C GLN A 1004 -4.75 -31.78 -11.54
N ILE A 1005 -4.16 -32.58 -12.43
CA ILE A 1005 -3.81 -32.20 -13.79
C ILE A 1005 -4.51 -33.18 -14.74
N TRP A 1006 -5.31 -32.63 -15.65
CA TRP A 1006 -6.15 -33.38 -16.58
C TRP A 1006 -5.74 -33.08 -18.02
N GLU A 1007 -5.76 -34.10 -18.89
CA GLU A 1007 -5.82 -33.91 -20.34
C GLU A 1007 -7.30 -33.83 -20.74
N GLY A 1008 -7.75 -32.66 -21.17
CA GLY A 1008 -9.16 -32.31 -21.30
C GLY A 1008 -9.75 -31.73 -20.00
N GLU A 1009 -11.08 -31.71 -19.89
CA GLU A 1009 -11.82 -31.17 -18.75
C GLU A 1009 -12.38 -32.31 -17.87
N PRO A 1010 -12.36 -32.23 -16.52
CA PRO A 1010 -12.93 -33.26 -15.65
C PRO A 1010 -14.43 -33.41 -15.90
N GLY A 1011 -14.92 -34.64 -16.11
CA GLY A 1011 -16.32 -34.88 -16.45
C GLY A 1011 -17.11 -35.67 -15.39
N GLU A 1012 -18.26 -35.13 -14.97
CA GLU A 1012 -19.54 -35.85 -14.88
C GLU A 1012 -20.68 -34.90 -15.30
N ASN A 1013 -21.26 -35.05 -16.50
CA ASN A 1013 -22.61 -34.60 -16.89
C ASN A 1013 -23.17 -33.24 -16.37
N ALA A 1014 -22.37 -32.17 -16.22
CA ALA A 1014 -22.87 -30.89 -15.68
C ALA A 1014 -23.00 -29.73 -16.68
N SER A 1015 -22.39 -29.79 -17.87
CA SER A 1015 -22.56 -28.75 -18.89
C SER A 1015 -22.31 -29.34 -20.26
N GLY A 1016 -23.31 -29.34 -21.14
CA GLY A 1016 -23.32 -30.05 -22.42
C GLY A 1016 -22.35 -29.56 -23.50
N PHE A 1017 -21.07 -29.47 -23.19
CA PHE A 1017 -19.96 -29.31 -24.13
C PHE A 1017 -19.00 -30.50 -23.94
N GLY A 1018 -18.59 -31.11 -25.04
CA GLY A 1018 -18.10 -32.50 -25.11
C GLY A 1018 -16.63 -32.76 -24.72
N GLU A 1019 -16.36 -34.06 -24.65
CA GLU A 1019 -15.12 -34.79 -24.29
C GLU A 1019 -14.79 -34.85 -22.78
N THR A 1020 -14.91 -36.06 -22.21
CA THR A 1020 -14.48 -36.39 -20.84
C THR A 1020 -12.95 -36.42 -20.79
N GLY A 1021 -12.33 -35.52 -20.03
CA GLY A 1021 -10.90 -35.52 -19.80
C GLY A 1021 -10.41 -36.67 -18.93
N GLU A 1022 -9.12 -37.00 -19.03
CA GLU A 1022 -8.46 -38.05 -18.25
C GLU A 1022 -7.51 -37.42 -17.21
N LEU A 1023 -7.56 -37.90 -15.97
CA LEU A 1023 -6.64 -37.47 -14.92
C LEU A 1023 -5.25 -38.01 -15.22
N VAL A 1024 -4.30 -37.13 -15.51
CA VAL A 1024 -2.91 -37.50 -15.85
C VAL A 1024 -1.94 -37.25 -14.70
N GLY A 1025 -2.32 -36.48 -13.68
CA GLY A 1025 -1.52 -36.30 -12.47
C GLY A 1025 -2.35 -35.86 -11.28
N GLU A 1026 -2.00 -36.38 -10.10
CA GLU A 1026 -2.49 -35.92 -8.81
C GLU A 1026 -1.28 -35.69 -7.91
N VAL A 1027 -1.04 -34.44 -7.55
CA VAL A 1027 0.19 -34.01 -6.87
C VAL A 1027 -0.14 -33.23 -5.62
N THR A 1028 0.78 -33.25 -4.66
CA THR A 1028 0.68 -32.47 -3.42
C THR A 1028 1.82 -31.47 -3.37
N TYR A 1029 1.46 -30.18 -3.31
CA TYR A 1029 2.41 -29.10 -3.08
C TYR A 1029 2.44 -28.78 -1.58
N GLN A 1030 3.63 -28.81 -0.98
CA GLN A 1030 3.82 -28.44 0.43
C GLN A 1030 5.19 -27.80 0.65
N LYS A 1031 5.20 -26.48 0.77
CA LYS A 1031 6.38 -25.69 1.18
C LYS A 1031 5.98 -24.70 2.26
N PRO A 1032 6.95 -24.19 3.05
CA PRO A 1032 6.67 -23.10 3.97
C PRO A 1032 6.01 -21.93 3.23
N GLY A 1033 4.88 -21.45 3.73
CA GLY A 1033 4.21 -20.26 3.21
C GLY A 1033 5.11 -19.05 3.39
N ILE A 1034 5.48 -18.40 2.28
CA ILE A 1034 6.19 -17.13 2.27
C ILE A 1034 5.26 -16.16 1.55
N TRP A 1035 4.80 -15.13 2.25
CA TRP A 1035 3.81 -14.17 1.75
C TRP A 1035 4.20 -13.63 0.37
N GLU A 1036 3.31 -13.79 -0.61
CA GLU A 1036 3.45 -13.34 -2.00
C GLU A 1036 4.73 -13.82 -2.71
N VAL A 1037 5.33 -14.94 -2.29
CA VAL A 1037 6.47 -15.55 -2.98
C VAL A 1037 6.06 -16.87 -3.64
N PHE A 1038 6.15 -16.91 -4.97
CA PHE A 1038 5.91 -18.11 -5.75
C PHE A 1038 7.13 -19.03 -5.72
N GLN A 1039 6.94 -20.24 -5.19
CA GLN A 1039 8.01 -21.22 -5.11
C GLN A 1039 7.75 -22.33 -6.14
N PRO A 1040 8.64 -22.53 -7.14
CA PRO A 1040 8.45 -23.56 -8.15
C PRO A 1040 8.66 -24.96 -7.56
N GLU A 1041 7.83 -25.91 -7.97
CA GLU A 1041 8.02 -27.33 -7.69
C GLU A 1041 7.69 -28.18 -8.93
N THR A 1042 8.53 -29.18 -9.18
CA THR A 1042 8.45 -30.04 -10.36
C THR A 1042 7.83 -31.38 -9.99
N PHE A 1043 6.86 -31.81 -10.77
CA PHE A 1043 6.12 -33.05 -10.59
C PHE A 1043 6.18 -33.91 -11.86
N THR A 1044 6.14 -35.23 -11.67
CA THR A 1044 6.05 -36.20 -12.76
C THR A 1044 4.61 -36.72 -12.87
N LEU A 1045 4.02 -36.58 -14.05
CA LEU A 1045 2.70 -37.08 -14.43
C LEU A 1045 2.73 -38.60 -14.68
N SER A 1046 1.56 -39.24 -14.64
CA SER A 1046 1.41 -40.68 -14.89
C SER A 1046 1.73 -41.11 -16.32
N ARG A 1047 1.67 -40.17 -17.28
CA ARG A 1047 2.05 -40.35 -18.69
C ARG A 1047 2.38 -39.01 -19.33
N ARG A 1048 3.03 -39.07 -20.49
CA ARG A 1048 3.32 -37.89 -21.31
C ARG A 1048 2.09 -37.35 -22.00
N LEU A 1049 1.93 -36.03 -21.97
CA LEU A 1049 1.04 -35.28 -22.86
C LEU A 1049 1.75 -35.07 -24.20
N LYS A 1050 1.06 -35.32 -25.32
CA LYS A 1050 1.63 -35.34 -26.68
C LYS A 1050 0.68 -34.67 -27.67
N GLY A 1051 1.22 -34.15 -28.76
CA GLY A 1051 0.48 -33.44 -29.80
C GLY A 1051 -0.19 -32.17 -29.26
N VAL A 1052 -1.23 -31.72 -29.97
CA VAL A 1052 -2.05 -30.61 -29.50
C VAL A 1052 -3.14 -31.13 -28.56
N ALA A 1053 -3.10 -30.72 -27.30
CA ALA A 1053 -4.04 -31.14 -26.27
C ALA A 1053 -4.62 -29.96 -25.49
N ASN A 1054 -5.79 -30.17 -24.90
CA ASN A 1054 -6.33 -29.27 -23.86
C ASN A 1054 -5.86 -29.80 -22.50
N MET A 1055 -5.56 -28.90 -21.57
CA MET A 1055 -5.10 -29.27 -20.23
C MET A 1055 -5.88 -28.48 -19.17
N THR A 1056 -6.27 -29.14 -18.08
CA THR A 1056 -6.94 -28.48 -16.95
C THR A 1056 -6.17 -28.69 -15.65
N ILE A 1057 -5.94 -27.62 -14.89
CA ILE A 1057 -5.40 -27.66 -13.52
C ILE A 1057 -6.57 -27.44 -12.55
N VAL A 1058 -6.78 -28.34 -11.60
CA VAL A 1058 -7.88 -28.28 -10.63
C VAL A 1058 -7.36 -28.36 -9.20
N SER A 1059 -7.90 -27.54 -8.30
CA SER A 1059 -7.67 -27.67 -6.87
C SER A 1059 -8.90 -27.35 -6.04
N GLU A 1060 -9.01 -28.00 -4.88
CA GLU A 1060 -10.00 -27.71 -3.83
C GLU A 1060 -9.42 -26.79 -2.75
N ASP A 1061 -8.11 -26.56 -2.78
CA ASP A 1061 -7.40 -25.73 -1.83
C ASP A 1061 -7.14 -24.33 -2.41
N LYS A 1062 -7.03 -23.33 -1.54
CA LYS A 1062 -6.68 -21.96 -1.94
C LYS A 1062 -5.17 -21.82 -2.07
N PHE A 1063 -4.70 -21.51 -3.28
CA PHE A 1063 -3.35 -21.06 -3.57
C PHE A 1063 -3.37 -20.14 -4.79
N PHE A 1064 -2.24 -19.48 -5.07
CA PHE A 1064 -2.02 -18.71 -6.28
C PHE A 1064 -1.02 -19.43 -7.17
N LEU A 1065 -1.42 -19.73 -8.41
CA LEU A 1065 -0.52 -20.22 -9.45
C LEU A 1065 -0.02 -19.02 -10.26
N LYS A 1066 1.29 -18.78 -10.34
CA LYS A 1066 1.86 -17.74 -11.21
C LYS A 1066 1.93 -18.23 -12.64
N GLU A 1067 2.57 -19.37 -12.84
CA GLU A 1067 2.83 -19.96 -14.14
C GLU A 1067 3.09 -21.46 -14.02
N PHE A 1068 3.04 -22.14 -15.15
CA PHE A 1068 3.54 -23.50 -15.27
C PHE A 1068 4.31 -23.68 -16.58
N HIS A 1069 5.18 -24.67 -16.63
CA HIS A 1069 5.78 -25.13 -17.88
C HIS A 1069 6.13 -26.61 -17.77
N PHE A 1070 6.33 -27.25 -18.91
CA PHE A 1070 6.80 -28.61 -19.03
C PHE A 1070 8.27 -28.63 -19.38
N THR A 1071 9.01 -29.60 -18.85
CA THR A 1071 10.40 -29.83 -19.28
C THR A 1071 10.37 -30.41 -20.70
N LYS A 1072 11.01 -29.73 -21.66
CA LYS A 1072 11.18 -30.27 -23.01
C LYS A 1072 12.11 -31.48 -22.95
N GLN A 1073 11.55 -32.67 -23.15
CA GLN A 1073 12.35 -33.89 -23.17
C GLN A 1073 12.94 -34.10 -24.58
N GLU A 1074 14.26 -34.11 -24.67
CA GLU A 1074 14.96 -34.41 -25.91
C GLU A 1074 14.88 -35.92 -26.18
N LYS A 1075 14.03 -36.32 -27.12
CA LYS A 1075 13.82 -37.72 -27.52
C LYS A 1075 15.14 -38.45 -27.78
N ALA A 1076 16.12 -37.77 -28.37
CA ALA A 1076 17.44 -38.33 -28.67
C ALA A 1076 18.19 -38.85 -27.44
N TYR A 1077 18.12 -38.14 -26.32
CA TYR A 1077 18.88 -38.44 -25.10
C TYR A 1077 18.04 -39.15 -24.01
N ALA A 1078 16.75 -39.35 -24.27
CA ALA A 1078 15.89 -40.14 -23.40
C ALA A 1078 16.24 -41.64 -23.46
N ARG A 1079 15.98 -42.36 -22.37
CA ARG A 1079 16.03 -43.83 -22.38
C ARG A 1079 14.82 -44.37 -23.14
N LEU A 1080 15.02 -44.76 -24.39
CA LEU A 1080 13.96 -45.25 -25.27
C LEU A 1080 13.89 -46.77 -25.23
N SER A 1081 12.71 -47.32 -24.91
CA SER A 1081 12.46 -48.76 -25.10
C SER A 1081 12.61 -49.12 -26.58
N ALA A 1082 13.08 -50.33 -26.86
CA ALA A 1082 13.07 -50.90 -28.21
C ALA A 1082 11.64 -50.98 -28.79
N LEU A 1083 10.60 -50.84 -27.95
CA LEU A 1083 9.20 -50.83 -28.32
C LEU A 1083 8.64 -49.41 -28.64
N THR A 1084 9.39 -48.34 -28.36
CA THR A 1084 8.87 -46.95 -28.32
C THR A 1084 8.41 -46.44 -29.68
N ASP A 1085 9.04 -46.88 -30.77
CA ASP A 1085 8.62 -46.65 -32.16
C ASP A 1085 8.91 -47.93 -32.95
N GLY A 1086 7.96 -48.34 -33.79
CA GLY A 1086 7.79 -49.74 -34.18
C GLY A 1086 8.91 -50.39 -35.02
N VAL A 1087 8.92 -51.73 -35.01
CA VAL A 1087 9.58 -52.55 -36.03
C VAL A 1087 9.02 -52.18 -37.41
N THR A 1088 9.85 -51.67 -38.31
CA THR A 1088 9.44 -51.28 -39.66
C THR A 1088 9.50 -52.44 -40.66
N TYR A 1089 10.42 -53.40 -40.46
CA TYR A 1089 10.62 -54.55 -41.38
C TYR A 1089 11.43 -55.66 -40.69
N GLY A 1090 11.13 -56.96 -40.93
CA GLY A 1090 11.97 -58.06 -40.43
C GLY A 1090 11.39 -59.47 -40.58
N ASP A 1091 12.26 -60.47 -40.81
CA ASP A 1091 11.86 -61.86 -41.10
C ASP A 1091 11.66 -62.73 -39.84
N SER A 1092 12.23 -62.34 -38.68
CA SER A 1092 12.12 -63.08 -37.40
C SER A 1092 12.40 -62.21 -36.17
N PHE A 1093 11.40 -62.01 -35.30
CA PHE A 1093 11.52 -61.41 -33.96
C PHE A 1093 10.27 -61.75 -33.12
N VAL A 1094 10.36 -61.62 -31.80
CA VAL A 1094 9.26 -61.79 -30.85
C VAL A 1094 9.14 -60.53 -29.99
N ARG A 1095 7.98 -59.88 -29.98
CA ARG A 1095 7.71 -58.78 -29.04
C ARG A 1095 7.24 -59.35 -27.71
N THR A 1096 7.92 -58.97 -26.63
CA THR A 1096 7.48 -59.26 -25.25
C THR A 1096 6.84 -58.01 -24.64
N ALA A 1097 6.49 -58.07 -23.36
CA ALA A 1097 5.92 -56.92 -22.64
C ALA A 1097 6.94 -55.78 -22.44
N ASP A 1098 8.24 -56.08 -22.41
CA ASP A 1098 9.29 -55.11 -22.05
C ASP A 1098 10.50 -55.09 -23.00
N ALA A 1099 10.52 -55.91 -24.05
CA ALA A 1099 11.63 -56.01 -25.01
C ALA A 1099 11.20 -56.52 -26.40
N ILE A 1100 12.11 -56.46 -27.36
CA ILE A 1100 12.02 -57.21 -28.63
C ILE A 1100 13.10 -58.31 -28.57
N GLU A 1101 12.66 -59.56 -28.44
CA GLU A 1101 13.51 -60.74 -28.29
C GLU A 1101 13.63 -61.52 -29.61
N GLN A 1102 14.63 -62.40 -29.70
CA GLN A 1102 14.89 -63.28 -30.83
C GLN A 1102 15.02 -62.53 -32.17
N ILE A 1103 15.60 -61.32 -32.12
CA ILE A 1103 15.84 -60.50 -33.30
C ILE A 1103 16.83 -61.22 -34.20
N GLY A 1104 16.30 -61.78 -35.28
CA GLY A 1104 17.01 -62.60 -36.26
C GLY A 1104 17.37 -61.81 -37.51
N ASN A 1105 17.20 -62.45 -38.67
CA ASN A 1105 17.66 -61.91 -39.94
C ASN A 1105 16.78 -60.75 -40.44
N ASN A 1106 17.44 -59.71 -40.97
CA ASN A 1106 16.85 -58.58 -41.71
C ASN A 1106 15.87 -57.71 -40.91
N VAL A 1107 15.99 -57.63 -39.59
CA VAL A 1107 15.11 -56.78 -38.77
C VAL A 1107 15.63 -55.35 -38.73
N SER A 1108 14.75 -54.36 -38.92
CA SER A 1108 15.05 -52.94 -38.73
C SER A 1108 14.08 -52.30 -37.75
N LEU A 1109 14.62 -51.56 -36.77
CA LEU A 1109 13.86 -50.75 -35.82
C LEU A 1109 14.14 -49.29 -36.12
N GLU A 1110 13.09 -48.51 -36.40
CA GLU A 1110 13.22 -47.11 -36.83
C GLU A 1110 12.67 -46.17 -35.76
N PHE A 1111 13.49 -45.19 -35.38
CA PHE A 1111 13.19 -44.14 -34.42
C PHE A 1111 13.33 -42.79 -35.13
N SER A 1112 12.19 -42.15 -35.40
CA SER A 1112 12.12 -40.83 -36.04
C SER A 1112 12.26 -39.71 -35.00
N ASP A 1113 12.47 -38.47 -35.48
CA ASP A 1113 12.42 -37.24 -34.68
C ASP A 1113 13.42 -37.22 -33.51
N MET A 1114 14.61 -37.81 -33.75
CA MET A 1114 15.72 -37.81 -32.81
C MET A 1114 16.54 -36.54 -33.01
N ASP A 1115 16.20 -35.46 -32.32
CA ASP A 1115 16.95 -34.21 -32.36
C ASP A 1115 18.13 -34.22 -31.38
N PHE A 1116 19.35 -34.20 -31.94
CA PHE A 1116 20.61 -34.15 -31.20
C PHE A 1116 21.13 -32.72 -30.98
N GLY A 1117 20.39 -31.69 -31.43
CA GLY A 1117 20.75 -30.28 -31.26
C GLY A 1117 22.18 -29.94 -31.72
N THR A 1118 22.76 -28.91 -31.10
CA THR A 1118 24.17 -28.50 -31.30
C THR A 1118 25.17 -29.25 -30.42
N ASP A 1119 24.71 -29.80 -29.30
CA ASP A 1119 25.53 -30.46 -28.27
C ASP A 1119 26.18 -31.75 -28.81
N ALA A 1120 25.50 -32.39 -29.77
CA ALA A 1120 25.86 -33.64 -30.40
C ALA A 1120 25.93 -34.84 -29.45
N SER A 1121 25.95 -36.04 -30.04
CA SER A 1121 26.20 -37.29 -29.32
C SER A 1121 27.38 -38.03 -29.92
N ASP A 1122 28.30 -38.51 -29.08
CA ASP A 1122 29.43 -39.37 -29.44
C ASP A 1122 29.40 -40.75 -28.78
N SER A 1123 28.33 -41.07 -28.05
CA SER A 1123 28.11 -42.41 -27.50
C SER A 1123 26.63 -42.80 -27.41
N ILE A 1124 26.41 -44.10 -27.47
CA ILE A 1124 25.12 -44.74 -27.25
C ILE A 1124 25.25 -45.87 -26.23
N VAL A 1125 24.31 -45.97 -25.31
CA VAL A 1125 24.14 -47.09 -24.40
C VAL A 1125 23.00 -47.97 -24.92
N ILE A 1126 23.26 -49.27 -25.05
CA ILE A 1126 22.28 -50.27 -25.49
C ILE A 1126 22.17 -51.33 -24.40
N CYS A 1127 20.95 -51.64 -23.98
CA CYS A 1127 20.65 -52.76 -23.10
C CYS A 1127 20.05 -53.91 -23.88
N GLY A 1128 20.74 -55.04 -23.89
CA GLY A 1128 20.30 -56.24 -24.59
C GLY A 1128 21.06 -57.48 -24.18
N ARG A 1129 20.77 -58.61 -24.83
CA ARG A 1129 21.51 -59.87 -24.64
C ARG A 1129 21.59 -60.64 -25.95
N THR A 1130 22.57 -61.54 -26.04
CA THR A 1130 22.72 -62.41 -27.22
C THR A 1130 23.38 -63.73 -26.84
N PRO A 1131 22.84 -64.87 -27.32
CA PRO A 1131 23.49 -66.17 -27.15
C PRO A 1131 24.71 -66.36 -28.05
N LEU A 1132 24.95 -65.47 -29.04
CA LEU A 1132 26.09 -65.55 -29.95
C LEU A 1132 27.38 -65.09 -29.25
N GLN A 1133 28.55 -65.57 -29.70
CA GLN A 1133 29.84 -65.05 -29.19
C GLN A 1133 29.98 -63.54 -29.45
N HIS A 1134 29.50 -63.08 -30.61
CA HIS A 1134 29.36 -61.67 -30.98
C HIS A 1134 28.12 -61.49 -31.86
N ASN A 1135 27.28 -60.50 -31.54
CA ASN A 1135 26.18 -60.03 -32.36
C ASN A 1135 26.51 -58.64 -32.90
N THR A 1136 26.19 -58.37 -34.17
CA THR A 1136 26.48 -57.08 -34.80
C THR A 1136 25.21 -56.27 -34.95
N ILE A 1137 25.19 -55.02 -34.47
CA ILE A 1137 24.08 -54.09 -34.61
C ILE A 1137 24.53 -52.95 -35.53
N GLN A 1138 23.82 -52.72 -36.65
CA GLN A 1138 24.11 -51.57 -37.51
C GLN A 1138 23.23 -50.39 -37.14
N LEU A 1139 23.84 -49.27 -36.73
CA LEU A 1139 23.16 -48.02 -36.42
C LEU A 1139 23.24 -47.08 -37.62
N ARG A 1140 22.10 -46.73 -38.23
CA ARG A 1140 22.01 -45.85 -39.40
C ARG A 1140 21.34 -44.53 -39.05
N PHE A 1141 21.85 -43.43 -39.59
CA PHE A 1141 21.28 -42.09 -39.47
C PHE A 1141 20.72 -41.60 -40.82
N SER A 1142 19.87 -40.58 -40.81
CA SER A 1142 19.21 -40.02 -42.01
C SER A 1142 20.17 -39.39 -43.02
N ASN A 1143 21.38 -39.00 -42.60
CA ASN A 1143 22.45 -38.56 -43.50
C ASN A 1143 23.08 -39.71 -44.34
N GLY A 1144 22.66 -40.96 -44.11
CA GLY A 1144 23.15 -42.15 -44.79
C GLY A 1144 24.34 -42.83 -44.13
N GLU A 1145 24.90 -42.25 -43.06
CA GLU A 1145 25.99 -42.85 -42.30
C GLU A 1145 25.51 -44.11 -41.56
N THR A 1146 26.32 -45.17 -41.60
CA THR A 1146 26.03 -46.44 -40.93
C THR A 1146 27.23 -46.83 -40.09
N GLN A 1147 27.01 -47.08 -38.81
CA GLN A 1147 28.02 -47.46 -37.83
C GLN A 1147 27.73 -48.86 -37.30
N VAL A 1148 28.78 -49.63 -37.01
CA VAL A 1148 28.68 -51.04 -36.63
C VAL A 1148 29.04 -51.21 -35.16
N LEU A 1149 28.08 -51.66 -34.35
CA LEU A 1149 28.22 -51.82 -32.90
C LEU A 1149 28.33 -53.32 -32.54
N PRO A 1150 29.50 -53.83 -32.14
CA PRO A 1150 29.69 -55.24 -31.80
C PRO A 1150 29.27 -55.53 -30.35
N PHE A 1151 28.15 -56.23 -30.18
CA PHE A 1151 27.64 -56.64 -28.86
C PHE A 1151 28.16 -58.06 -28.51
N PRO A 1152 28.95 -58.25 -27.43
CA PRO A 1152 29.51 -59.54 -27.06
C PRO A 1152 28.45 -60.45 -26.42
N HIS A 1153 28.74 -61.75 -26.34
CA HIS A 1153 27.91 -62.72 -25.64
C HIS A 1153 27.44 -62.25 -24.26
N SER A 1154 26.15 -62.38 -23.98
CA SER A 1154 25.56 -62.17 -22.65
C SER A 1154 24.33 -63.05 -22.49
N GLY A 1155 24.27 -63.86 -21.42
CA GLY A 1155 23.08 -64.67 -21.09
C GLY A 1155 21.98 -63.87 -20.38
N GLU A 1156 22.32 -62.70 -19.84
CA GLU A 1156 21.42 -61.77 -19.17
C GLU A 1156 21.42 -60.41 -19.89
N TYR A 1157 20.34 -59.65 -19.74
CA TYR A 1157 20.26 -58.29 -20.25
C TYR A 1157 21.34 -57.43 -19.61
N ARG A 1158 22.25 -56.91 -20.42
CA ARG A 1158 23.37 -56.09 -19.96
C ARG A 1158 23.41 -54.79 -20.72
N GLU A 1159 23.79 -53.73 -20.02
CA GLU A 1159 24.08 -52.42 -20.59
C GLU A 1159 25.50 -52.37 -21.16
N MET A 1160 25.61 -51.89 -22.39
CA MET A 1160 26.86 -51.72 -23.10
C MET A 1160 26.90 -50.32 -23.69
N ARG A 1161 27.96 -49.58 -23.36
CA ARG A 1161 28.25 -48.26 -23.95
C ARG A 1161 29.12 -48.45 -25.20
N PHE A 1162 28.74 -47.78 -26.28
CA PHE A 1162 29.46 -47.78 -27.55
C PHE A 1162 29.80 -46.35 -27.96
N PRO A 1163 31.06 -46.06 -28.33
CA PRO A 1163 31.38 -44.82 -29.00
C PRO A 1163 30.79 -44.81 -30.41
N ILE A 1164 30.29 -43.66 -30.84
CA ILE A 1164 29.78 -43.41 -32.19
C ILE A 1164 30.43 -42.14 -32.75
N GLN A 1165 30.45 -42.00 -34.08
CA GLN A 1165 30.77 -40.73 -34.72
C GLN A 1165 29.76 -39.67 -34.31
N LYS A 1166 30.24 -38.44 -34.11
CA LYS A 1166 29.48 -37.30 -33.61
C LYS A 1166 28.24 -37.04 -34.46
N VAL A 1167 27.05 -37.12 -33.86
CA VAL A 1167 25.76 -36.88 -34.54
C VAL A 1167 25.10 -35.62 -34.00
N THR A 1168 24.59 -34.76 -34.89
CA THR A 1168 23.96 -33.46 -34.57
C THR A 1168 22.64 -33.26 -35.33
N GLY A 1169 21.80 -32.36 -34.82
CA GLY A 1169 20.53 -31.96 -35.43
C GLY A 1169 19.49 -33.08 -35.46
N GLU A 1170 18.37 -32.83 -36.15
CA GLU A 1170 17.30 -33.82 -36.32
C GLU A 1170 17.74 -35.01 -37.17
N GLN A 1171 17.60 -36.21 -36.63
CA GLN A 1171 17.89 -37.45 -37.31
C GLN A 1171 16.78 -38.49 -37.17
N LYS A 1172 16.73 -39.37 -38.16
CA LYS A 1172 16.09 -40.67 -38.11
C LYS A 1172 17.13 -41.73 -37.80
N VAL A 1173 16.97 -42.45 -36.70
CA VAL A 1173 17.89 -43.48 -36.24
C VAL A 1173 17.31 -44.85 -36.51
N THR A 1174 18.03 -45.71 -37.24
CA THR A 1174 17.59 -47.06 -37.57
C THR A 1174 18.59 -48.10 -37.07
N PHE A 1175 18.13 -49.03 -36.23
CA PHE A 1175 18.89 -50.21 -35.83
C PHE A 1175 18.61 -51.34 -36.82
N VAL A 1176 19.62 -51.78 -37.54
CA VAL A 1176 19.53 -52.83 -38.56
C VAL A 1176 20.28 -54.08 -38.08
N PHE A 1177 19.59 -55.21 -38.09
CA PHE A 1177 20.08 -56.53 -37.71
C PHE A 1177 20.17 -57.40 -38.97
N LEU A 1178 21.40 -57.67 -39.42
CA LEU A 1178 21.67 -58.41 -40.65
C LEU A 1178 21.56 -59.93 -40.46
N PRO A 1179 21.57 -60.72 -41.56
CA PRO A 1179 21.54 -62.17 -41.46
C PRO A 1179 22.65 -62.74 -40.56
N GLY A 1180 22.27 -63.60 -39.60
CA GLY A 1180 23.17 -64.18 -38.59
C GLY A 1180 23.03 -63.58 -37.19
N CYS A 1181 22.19 -62.56 -37.00
CA CYS A 1181 21.88 -62.00 -35.69
C CYS A 1181 20.97 -62.91 -34.84
N ASN A 1182 21.14 -62.82 -33.53
CA ASN A 1182 20.19 -63.32 -32.53
C ASN A 1182 20.35 -62.42 -31.30
N PHE A 1183 19.53 -61.38 -31.21
CA PHE A 1183 19.65 -60.34 -30.20
C PHE A 1183 18.31 -60.09 -29.51
N ASP A 1184 18.36 -59.88 -28.22
CA ASP A 1184 17.21 -59.42 -27.44
C ASP A 1184 17.48 -57.97 -27.04
N PHE A 1185 16.64 -57.04 -27.52
CA PHE A 1185 16.84 -55.61 -27.36
C PHE A 1185 15.78 -55.03 -26.42
N LYS A 1186 16.23 -54.44 -25.31
CA LYS A 1186 15.35 -53.88 -24.29
C LYS A 1186 15.14 -52.37 -24.46
N TRP A 1187 16.22 -51.60 -24.46
CA TRP A 1187 16.20 -50.14 -24.59
C TRP A 1187 17.57 -49.61 -25.01
N PHE A 1188 17.60 -48.37 -25.50
CA PHE A 1188 18.83 -47.63 -25.76
C PHE A 1188 18.71 -46.17 -25.28
N ARG A 1189 19.86 -45.48 -25.19
CA ARG A 1189 19.94 -44.06 -24.87
C ARG A 1189 21.20 -43.48 -25.49
N PHE A 1190 21.11 -42.34 -26.17
CA PHE A 1190 22.29 -41.58 -26.56
C PHE A 1190 22.76 -40.66 -25.44
N GLU A 1191 24.05 -40.35 -25.38
CA GLU A 1191 24.61 -39.47 -24.35
C GLU A 1191 25.19 -38.22 -24.99
N LYS A 1192 25.06 -37.06 -24.32
CA LYS A 1192 25.63 -35.79 -24.81
C LYS A 1192 27.15 -35.85 -24.78
N SER A 1193 27.80 -35.35 -25.82
CA SER A 1193 29.26 -35.22 -25.88
C SER A 1193 29.78 -34.37 -24.71
N GLY A 1194 30.71 -34.91 -23.91
CA GLY A 1194 31.41 -34.15 -22.85
C GLY A 1194 30.85 -34.29 -21.43
N LEU A 1195 29.86 -35.15 -21.17
CA LEU A 1195 29.54 -35.61 -19.82
C LEU A 1195 30.47 -36.79 -19.47
N GLU A 1196 31.64 -36.51 -18.91
CA GLU A 1196 32.36 -37.52 -18.11
C GLU A 1196 31.62 -37.67 -16.77
N GLU A 1197 31.29 -38.91 -16.39
CA GLU A 1197 30.83 -39.26 -15.03
C GLU A 1197 31.95 -39.07 -13.99
#